data_AF-A0A0F5PMD1-F1
#
_entry.id   AF-A0A0F5PMD1-F1
#
_cell.length_a   1.000
_cell.length_b   1.000
_cell.length_c   1.000
_cell.angle_alpha   90.00
_cell.angle_beta   90.00
_cell.angle_gamma   90.00
#
_symmetry.space_group_name_H-M   'P 1'
#
loop_
_entity.id
_entity.type
_entity.pdbx_description
1 polymer ?
#
loop_
_entity_poly.entity_id
_entity_poly.type
_entity_poly.pdbx_seq_one_letter_code
_entity_poly.pdbx_strand_id
1 'polypeptide(L)'
;MLNKHLIEESTEKLKSMGFDVEEIQGEVEQLIEEFEEFVDYKVKYEVYDEFNISKDRISVGNGEFLHGEYVVENLKGSDYIVAAVISLGEGIESKIKEFFQKGEYTKGFILDTISNVFLEEVTLDFWKDLKKKSESYGKKITPVFFPGNNWDIKNQLAIFRLARAEEIGLKINENFMILPEKSVSFVCGIGENVKTCEIAASCDNCPLVDCIYRKKIMSKQLGEKRYKVIVYFEGKEKELVAREGENLFYLLSRDGIYLPNSCGGNRICGKCRVRVDKSYEVSEQEAYFLSREEIEKNVRLACFVEVREDLKVQVLYKEGKARILTENKKDIEVPLDSRIDKRPVVIALPTLEDQRDFVERVKEAVGEFLEIPLSVVRNIPSFLEKENSKVTLVLRKSELIAIERVDLANKKYGIALDIGTTTIVAYLYDLDSGKQIDVYSSLNPQRNFGADVISRIEYALKERDGLNTLHFLLIEEINKAISEFSWRNKIERDNIYEIVAVGNPTMIHFLLKVDVKNIAVSPYVPTFTSMMEIKAKDLGIKINEEGYVITLPLISAYVGADTIATVLGSRMDLEEDMSLLIDIGTNGEMVLGNKHKMIASSAAAGPAFEGGGITFGMPALEGAIDHVDFAKVPSYTTVGGKEPKGICGSGIVDAISELLRYGIIDKTGRIVKDVELFKERVGVFKGEDAFLIGGDIYITQRDIRQIQMAKGAIRAGIDIMLKEMGIDVKDVKKVFLAGGFGNYISPKSAVEIGLIPKELEGKVLQIGNSAGMGAVMCLLSEKELKRAVGLKDKIRYIELSTHPDFQKKFMDGMYF
;
A
#
# COMPACT_ATOMS: atom_id res chain seq x y z
N MET A 1 -34.43 3.99 -28.28
CA MET A 1 -33.69 2.89 -27.62
C MET A 1 -32.33 3.36 -27.12
N LEU A 2 -31.61 4.17 -27.91
CA LEU A 2 -30.30 4.75 -27.52
C LEU A 2 -30.34 5.47 -26.16
N ASN A 3 -31.23 6.45 -25.96
CA ASN A 3 -31.23 7.24 -24.71
C ASN A 3 -31.46 6.41 -23.45
N LYS A 4 -32.31 5.38 -23.51
CA LYS A 4 -32.56 4.51 -22.34
C LYS A 4 -31.35 3.65 -21.99
N HIS A 5 -30.69 3.08 -23.00
CA HIS A 5 -29.46 2.29 -22.79
C HIS A 5 -28.31 3.18 -22.31
N LEU A 6 -28.14 4.36 -22.92
CA LEU A 6 -27.13 5.33 -22.53
C LEU A 6 -27.34 5.83 -21.09
N ILE A 7 -28.59 6.04 -20.65
CA ILE A 7 -28.92 6.35 -19.25
C ILE A 7 -28.50 5.19 -18.35
N GLU A 8 -28.89 3.96 -18.66
CA GLU A 8 -28.60 2.77 -17.84
C GLU A 8 -27.08 2.55 -17.68
N GLU A 9 -26.34 2.53 -18.79
CA GLU A 9 -24.88 2.30 -18.80
C GLU A 9 -24.11 3.46 -18.16
N SER A 10 -24.49 4.72 -18.44
CA SER A 10 -23.85 5.89 -17.81
C SER A 10 -24.10 5.91 -16.31
N THR A 11 -25.31 5.56 -15.88
CA THR A 11 -25.68 5.47 -14.46
C THR A 11 -24.90 4.35 -13.76
N GLU A 12 -24.75 3.18 -14.39
CA GLU A 12 -23.96 2.09 -13.84
C GLU A 12 -22.48 2.45 -13.72
N LYS A 13 -21.92 3.14 -14.73
CA LYS A 13 -20.52 3.60 -14.72
C LYS A 13 -20.30 4.66 -13.63
N LEU A 14 -21.21 5.63 -13.49
CA LEU A 14 -21.18 6.63 -12.42
C LEU A 14 -21.34 6.00 -11.03
N LYS A 15 -22.24 5.02 -10.88
CA LYS A 15 -22.37 4.23 -9.64
C LYS A 15 -21.05 3.52 -9.29
N SER A 16 -20.37 2.95 -10.28
CA SER A 16 -19.05 2.32 -10.07
C SER A 16 -17.96 3.32 -9.65
N MET A 17 -18.13 4.59 -10.01
CA MET A 17 -17.25 5.72 -9.65
C MET A 17 -17.64 6.37 -8.31
N GLY A 18 -18.66 5.84 -7.62
CA GLY A 18 -19.05 6.26 -6.26
C GLY A 18 -20.14 7.33 -6.19
N PHE A 19 -20.82 7.64 -7.30
CA PHE A 19 -21.96 8.56 -7.29
C PHE A 19 -23.22 7.87 -6.72
N ASP A 20 -24.00 8.60 -5.92
CA ASP A 20 -25.31 8.15 -5.47
C ASP A 20 -26.32 8.29 -6.61
N VAL A 21 -26.78 7.14 -7.11
CA VAL A 21 -27.70 7.05 -8.26
C VAL A 21 -28.98 7.83 -8.00
N GLU A 22 -29.51 7.83 -6.78
CA GLU A 22 -30.77 8.53 -6.47
C GLU A 22 -30.62 10.06 -6.57
N GLU A 23 -29.42 10.58 -6.28
CA GLU A 23 -29.12 12.02 -6.35
C GLU A 23 -28.81 12.50 -7.77
N ILE A 24 -28.11 11.69 -8.57
CA ILE A 24 -27.65 12.11 -9.91
C ILE A 24 -28.57 11.71 -11.05
N GLN A 25 -29.54 10.81 -10.85
CA GLN A 25 -30.34 10.27 -11.95
C GLN A 25 -31.06 11.37 -12.76
N GLY A 26 -31.62 12.38 -12.08
CA GLY A 26 -32.25 13.51 -12.77
C GLY A 26 -31.26 14.34 -13.59
N GLU A 27 -30.03 14.51 -13.12
CA GLU A 27 -28.97 15.22 -13.86
C GLU A 27 -28.45 14.42 -15.05
N VAL A 28 -28.34 13.08 -14.91
CA VAL A 28 -27.94 12.18 -16.01
C VAL A 28 -28.99 12.22 -17.12
N GLU A 29 -30.27 12.11 -16.76
CA GLU A 29 -31.37 12.17 -17.72
C GLU A 29 -31.39 13.51 -18.46
N GLN A 30 -31.28 14.62 -17.72
CA GLN A 30 -31.22 15.97 -18.32
C GLN A 30 -30.00 16.14 -19.23
N LEU A 31 -28.80 15.76 -18.80
CA LEU A 31 -27.58 15.93 -19.59
C LEU A 31 -27.58 15.05 -20.83
N ILE A 32 -28.26 13.89 -20.82
CA ILE A 32 -28.47 13.04 -22.01
C ILE A 32 -29.46 13.69 -22.98
N GLU A 33 -30.50 14.36 -22.51
CA GLU A 33 -31.39 15.14 -23.38
C GLU A 33 -30.66 16.30 -24.07
N GLU A 34 -29.81 17.02 -23.33
CA GLU A 34 -28.99 18.10 -23.87
C GLU A 34 -27.79 17.59 -24.71
N PHE A 35 -27.41 16.31 -24.57
CA PHE A 35 -26.23 15.72 -25.21
C PHE A 35 -26.27 15.83 -26.73
N GLU A 36 -27.46 15.64 -27.34
CA GLU A 36 -27.66 15.75 -28.79
C GLU A 36 -27.31 17.15 -29.35
N GLU A 37 -27.37 18.21 -28.52
CA GLU A 37 -27.03 19.58 -28.94
C GLU A 37 -25.52 19.80 -29.09
N PHE A 38 -24.70 18.98 -28.42
CA PHE A 38 -23.25 19.17 -28.34
C PHE A 38 -22.44 18.14 -29.13
N VAL A 39 -23.08 17.07 -29.58
CA VAL A 39 -22.45 15.95 -30.30
C VAL A 39 -22.52 16.17 -31.81
N ASP A 40 -21.37 16.25 -32.45
CA ASP A 40 -21.24 16.19 -33.93
C ASP A 40 -20.30 15.04 -34.28
N TYR A 41 -20.79 13.81 -34.05
CA TYR A 41 -19.92 12.65 -34.18
C TYR A 41 -19.60 12.33 -35.63
N LYS A 42 -18.34 12.03 -35.90
CA LYS A 42 -17.83 11.69 -37.24
C LYS A 42 -17.07 10.39 -37.18
N VAL A 43 -17.35 9.53 -38.15
CA VAL A 43 -16.63 8.27 -38.37
C VAL A 43 -15.90 8.39 -39.70
N LYS A 44 -14.59 8.18 -39.69
CA LYS A 44 -13.76 8.11 -40.89
C LYS A 44 -12.97 6.81 -40.84
N TYR A 45 -12.98 6.08 -41.95
CA TYR A 45 -12.22 4.84 -42.07
C TYR A 45 -11.74 4.63 -43.50
N GLU A 46 -10.67 3.86 -43.64
CA GLU A 46 -10.14 3.38 -44.91
C GLU A 46 -9.96 1.87 -44.84
N VAL A 47 -10.11 1.19 -45.98
CA VAL A 47 -9.97 -0.26 -46.10
C VAL A 47 -8.82 -0.57 -47.05
N TYR A 48 -7.90 -1.41 -46.60
CA TYR A 48 -6.69 -1.78 -47.32
C TYR A 48 -6.68 -3.27 -47.62
N ASP A 49 -6.48 -3.61 -48.89
CA ASP A 49 -6.28 -4.97 -49.40
C ASP A 49 -4.80 -5.28 -49.70
N GLU A 50 -3.98 -4.26 -49.88
CA GLU A 50 -2.53 -4.37 -50.02
C GLU A 50 -1.80 -4.10 -48.70
N PHE A 51 -1.37 -5.17 -48.03
CA PHE A 51 -0.52 -5.09 -46.85
C PHE A 51 0.39 -6.32 -46.72
N ASN A 52 1.51 -6.16 -46.02
CA ASN A 52 2.47 -7.23 -45.76
C ASN A 52 2.71 -7.37 -44.25
N ILE A 53 2.48 -8.57 -43.73
CA ILE A 53 2.67 -8.91 -42.32
C ILE A 53 4.05 -9.56 -42.15
N SER A 54 4.95 -8.89 -41.41
CA SER A 54 6.21 -9.48 -40.95
C SER A 54 6.09 -9.97 -39.49
N LYS A 55 7.21 -10.40 -38.90
CA LYS A 55 7.26 -10.87 -37.50
C LYS A 55 6.87 -9.77 -36.49
N ASP A 56 7.23 -8.51 -36.76
CA ASP A 56 7.18 -7.39 -35.80
C ASP A 56 6.31 -6.20 -36.25
N ARG A 57 5.85 -6.18 -37.50
CA ARG A 57 5.05 -5.07 -38.05
C ARG A 57 4.14 -5.50 -39.19
N ILE A 58 3.15 -4.68 -39.48
CA ILE A 58 2.32 -4.76 -40.69
C ILE A 58 2.58 -3.51 -41.52
N SER A 59 3.12 -3.69 -42.72
CA SER A 59 3.18 -2.63 -43.72
C SER A 59 1.82 -2.51 -44.37
N VAL A 60 1.14 -1.39 -44.15
CA VAL A 60 -0.16 -1.08 -44.78
C VAL A 60 0.10 0.03 -45.80
N GLY A 61 -0.75 0.18 -46.82
CA GLY A 61 -0.55 1.12 -47.93
C GLY A 61 -0.03 2.53 -47.56
N ASN A 62 0.53 3.25 -48.54
CA ASN A 62 1.20 4.56 -48.38
C ASN A 62 2.49 4.56 -47.51
N GLY A 63 3.07 3.40 -47.22
CA GLY A 63 4.34 3.30 -46.50
C GLY A 63 4.22 3.47 -44.98
N GLU A 64 3.00 3.35 -44.43
CA GLU A 64 2.76 3.37 -43.00
C GLU A 64 2.92 1.97 -42.38
N PHE A 65 3.34 1.93 -41.13
CA PHE A 65 3.64 0.69 -40.42
C PHE A 65 2.88 0.61 -39.09
N LEU A 66 2.15 -0.48 -38.91
CA LEU A 66 1.59 -0.88 -37.62
C LEU A 66 2.62 -1.77 -36.91
N HIS A 67 3.26 -1.26 -35.87
CA HIS A 67 4.34 -1.93 -35.14
C HIS A 67 3.83 -2.66 -33.90
N GLY A 68 4.19 -3.92 -33.73
CA GLY A 68 3.95 -4.69 -32.51
C GLY A 68 3.47 -6.11 -32.77
N GLU A 69 4.05 -7.08 -32.07
CA GLU A 69 3.67 -8.50 -32.17
C GLU A 69 2.19 -8.72 -31.86
N TYR A 70 1.63 -7.95 -30.92
CA TYR A 70 0.21 -7.97 -30.57
C TYR A 70 -0.72 -7.73 -31.76
N VAL A 71 -0.51 -6.65 -32.54
CA VAL A 71 -1.39 -6.35 -33.67
C VAL A 71 -1.15 -7.31 -34.84
N VAL A 72 0.10 -7.74 -35.03
CA VAL A 72 0.51 -8.74 -36.03
C VAL A 72 -0.21 -10.07 -35.81
N GLU A 73 -0.18 -10.62 -34.59
CA GLU A 73 -0.83 -11.90 -34.29
C GLU A 73 -2.35 -11.84 -34.44
N ASN A 74 -2.94 -10.69 -34.08
CA ASN A 74 -4.39 -10.53 -34.05
C ASN A 74 -5.01 -10.18 -35.42
N LEU A 75 -4.25 -9.56 -36.32
CA LEU A 75 -4.66 -9.30 -37.70
C LEU A 75 -4.20 -10.38 -38.69
N LYS A 76 -3.52 -11.43 -38.23
CA LYS A 76 -3.09 -12.55 -39.08
C LYS A 76 -4.31 -13.27 -39.71
N GLY A 77 -4.21 -13.56 -41.01
CA GLY A 77 -5.28 -14.21 -41.76
C GLY A 77 -6.38 -13.26 -42.25
N SER A 78 -6.16 -11.95 -42.11
CA SER A 78 -7.00 -10.93 -42.74
C SER A 78 -6.71 -10.86 -44.24
N ASP A 79 -7.76 -10.62 -45.02
CA ASP A 79 -7.69 -10.23 -46.43
C ASP A 79 -7.79 -8.72 -46.60
N TYR A 80 -8.38 -8.02 -45.62
CA TYR A 80 -8.48 -6.57 -45.56
C TYR A 80 -8.16 -6.06 -44.15
N ILE A 81 -7.52 -4.89 -44.07
CA ILE A 81 -7.34 -4.14 -42.82
C ILE A 81 -8.16 -2.87 -42.90
N VAL A 82 -9.01 -2.64 -41.91
CA VAL A 82 -9.74 -1.39 -41.73
C VAL A 82 -9.00 -0.55 -40.70
N ALA A 83 -8.66 0.68 -41.04
CA ALA A 83 -8.19 1.69 -40.10
C ALA A 83 -9.27 2.75 -39.93
N ALA A 84 -9.69 3.03 -38.70
CA ALA A 84 -10.80 3.91 -38.41
C ALA A 84 -10.49 4.89 -37.27
N VAL A 85 -11.11 6.06 -37.36
CA VAL A 85 -11.18 7.07 -36.30
C VAL A 85 -12.62 7.51 -36.12
N ILE A 86 -13.02 7.67 -34.88
CA ILE A 86 -14.35 8.16 -34.48
C ILE A 86 -14.12 9.32 -33.51
N SER A 87 -14.83 10.42 -33.69
CA SER A 87 -14.78 11.59 -32.80
C SER A 87 -16.19 12.06 -32.49
N LEU A 88 -16.42 12.59 -31.29
CA LEU A 88 -17.69 13.23 -30.92
C LEU A 88 -17.72 14.75 -31.20
N GLY A 89 -16.60 15.33 -31.66
CA GLY A 89 -16.47 16.75 -31.97
C GLY A 89 -16.07 17.64 -30.77
N GLU A 90 -15.75 18.91 -31.05
CA GLU A 90 -15.25 19.88 -30.04
C GLU A 90 -16.34 20.40 -29.09
N GLY A 91 -17.63 20.23 -29.45
CA GLY A 91 -18.77 20.78 -28.70
C GLY A 91 -18.85 20.24 -27.28
N ILE A 92 -18.72 18.92 -27.13
CA ILE A 92 -18.72 18.22 -25.85
C ILE A 92 -17.58 18.70 -24.95
N GLU A 93 -16.36 18.77 -25.45
CA GLU A 93 -15.20 19.22 -24.67
C GLU A 93 -15.32 20.67 -24.22
N SER A 94 -15.85 21.52 -25.10
CA SER A 94 -16.12 22.91 -24.77
C SER A 94 -17.14 23.00 -23.64
N LYS A 95 -18.18 22.16 -23.67
CA LYS A 95 -19.21 22.11 -22.64
C LYS A 95 -18.71 21.57 -21.30
N ILE A 96 -17.90 20.51 -21.32
CA ILE A 96 -17.24 19.97 -20.13
C ILE A 96 -16.35 21.07 -19.52
N LYS A 97 -15.50 21.72 -20.32
CA LYS A 97 -14.64 22.83 -19.85
C LYS A 97 -15.46 23.98 -19.26
N GLU A 98 -16.61 24.32 -19.86
CA GLU A 98 -17.54 25.33 -19.34
C GLU A 98 -18.04 24.96 -17.94
N PHE A 99 -18.49 23.72 -17.72
CA PHE A 99 -18.96 23.26 -16.41
C PHE A 99 -17.86 23.33 -15.34
N PHE A 100 -16.64 22.88 -15.67
CA PHE A 100 -15.51 22.95 -14.75
C PHE A 100 -15.11 24.41 -14.42
N GLN A 101 -15.20 25.33 -15.38
CA GLN A 101 -14.92 26.75 -15.15
C GLN A 101 -15.99 27.44 -14.29
N LYS A 102 -17.25 26.99 -14.37
CA LYS A 102 -18.35 27.49 -13.54
C LYS A 102 -18.41 26.87 -12.14
N GLY A 103 -17.55 25.88 -11.84
CA GLY A 103 -17.58 25.13 -10.59
C GLY A 103 -18.67 24.05 -10.52
N GLU A 104 -19.33 23.75 -11.64
CA GLU A 104 -20.34 22.70 -11.77
C GLU A 104 -19.66 21.34 -12.06
N TYR A 105 -18.73 20.94 -11.18
CA TYR A 105 -17.86 19.77 -11.41
C TYR A 105 -18.65 18.48 -11.60
N THR A 106 -19.71 18.26 -10.82
CA THR A 106 -20.59 17.09 -10.92
C THR A 106 -21.14 16.93 -12.33
N LYS A 107 -21.73 17.98 -12.91
CA LYS A 107 -22.23 17.97 -14.29
C LYS A 107 -21.13 17.77 -15.32
N GLY A 108 -19.97 18.39 -15.10
CA GLY A 108 -18.78 18.18 -15.93
C GLY A 108 -18.36 16.71 -15.97
N PHE A 109 -18.33 16.03 -14.82
CA PHE A 109 -18.01 14.61 -14.71
C PHE A 109 -19.09 13.69 -15.28
N ILE A 110 -20.37 14.01 -15.04
CA ILE A 110 -21.49 13.26 -15.61
C ILE A 110 -21.44 13.34 -17.14
N LEU A 111 -21.29 14.55 -17.70
CA LEU A 111 -21.17 14.74 -19.14
C LEU A 111 -19.94 14.04 -19.74
N ASP A 112 -18.79 14.10 -19.06
CA ASP A 112 -17.59 13.35 -19.48
C ASP A 112 -17.85 11.84 -19.55
N THR A 113 -18.55 11.31 -18.54
CA THR A 113 -18.89 9.88 -18.46
C THR A 113 -19.86 9.47 -19.56
N ILE A 114 -20.95 10.23 -19.76
CA ILE A 114 -21.90 10.04 -20.86
C ILE A 114 -21.16 10.04 -22.20
N SER A 115 -20.22 10.97 -22.38
CA SER A 115 -19.43 11.08 -23.61
C SER A 115 -18.58 9.83 -23.88
N ASN A 116 -17.94 9.27 -22.85
CA ASN A 116 -17.14 8.06 -22.99
C ASN A 116 -18.02 6.83 -23.31
N VAL A 117 -19.17 6.69 -22.64
CA VAL A 117 -20.13 5.59 -22.91
C VAL A 117 -20.67 5.70 -24.34
N PHE A 118 -21.07 6.89 -24.77
CA PHE A 118 -21.57 7.11 -26.12
C PHE A 118 -20.50 6.82 -27.19
N LEU A 119 -19.25 7.21 -26.96
CA LEU A 119 -18.14 6.89 -27.88
C LEU A 119 -17.90 5.37 -28.00
N GLU A 120 -18.03 4.63 -26.89
CA GLU A 120 -17.98 3.16 -26.88
C GLU A 120 -19.15 2.56 -27.69
N GLU A 121 -20.37 3.08 -27.53
CA GLU A 121 -21.56 2.64 -28.28
C GLU A 121 -21.43 2.88 -29.79
N VAL A 122 -21.03 4.09 -30.20
CA VAL A 122 -20.82 4.43 -31.62
C VAL A 122 -19.75 3.54 -32.25
N THR A 123 -18.68 3.24 -31.51
CA THR A 123 -17.63 2.33 -31.95
C THR A 123 -18.16 0.91 -32.16
N LEU A 124 -18.96 0.43 -31.21
CA LEU A 124 -19.56 -0.90 -31.27
C LEU A 124 -20.55 -1.01 -32.45
N ASP A 125 -21.38 -0.01 -32.67
CA ASP A 125 -22.36 0.00 -33.76
C ASP A 125 -21.70 0.09 -35.13
N PHE A 126 -20.66 0.92 -35.28
CA PHE A 126 -19.84 0.93 -36.48
C PHE A 126 -19.22 -0.44 -36.77
N TRP A 127 -18.67 -1.11 -35.74
CA TRP A 127 -18.11 -2.45 -35.92
C TRP A 127 -19.18 -3.50 -36.27
N LYS A 128 -20.37 -3.45 -35.66
CA LYS A 128 -21.50 -4.34 -36.02
C LYS A 128 -21.91 -4.15 -37.47
N ASP A 129 -21.90 -2.93 -37.98
CA ASP A 129 -22.21 -2.64 -39.37
C ASP A 129 -21.11 -3.14 -40.32
N LEU A 130 -19.83 -3.01 -39.96
CA LEU A 130 -18.72 -3.64 -40.69
C LEU A 130 -18.85 -5.17 -40.67
N LYS A 131 -19.25 -5.77 -39.54
CA LYS A 131 -19.47 -7.21 -39.41
C LYS A 131 -20.57 -7.69 -40.36
N LYS A 132 -21.75 -7.06 -40.34
CA LYS A 132 -22.87 -7.40 -41.24
C LYS A 132 -22.46 -7.29 -42.71
N LYS A 133 -21.73 -6.23 -43.08
CA LYS A 133 -21.19 -6.06 -44.43
C LYS A 133 -20.22 -7.18 -44.78
N SER A 134 -19.27 -7.50 -43.90
CA SER A 134 -18.27 -8.56 -44.10
C SER A 134 -18.93 -9.94 -44.29
N GLU A 135 -19.93 -10.26 -43.48
CA GLU A 135 -20.70 -11.50 -43.55
C GLU A 135 -21.47 -11.63 -44.87
N SER A 136 -21.97 -10.53 -45.43
CA SER A 136 -22.60 -10.53 -46.75
C SER A 136 -21.66 -10.89 -47.90
N TYR A 137 -20.34 -10.74 -47.69
CA TYR A 137 -19.28 -11.18 -48.61
C TYR A 137 -18.65 -12.53 -48.22
N GLY A 138 -19.24 -13.25 -47.27
CA GLY A 138 -18.73 -14.55 -46.81
C GLY A 138 -17.47 -14.47 -45.94
N LYS A 139 -17.11 -13.27 -45.45
CA LYS A 139 -15.92 -13.04 -44.63
C LYS A 139 -16.26 -12.83 -43.16
N LYS A 140 -15.29 -13.09 -42.29
CA LYS A 140 -15.36 -12.82 -40.85
C LYS A 140 -14.60 -11.53 -40.52
N ILE A 141 -14.87 -10.96 -39.34
CA ILE A 141 -14.18 -9.76 -38.84
C ILE A 141 -13.55 -10.03 -37.46
N THR A 142 -12.38 -9.46 -37.21
CA THR A 142 -11.72 -9.47 -35.90
C THR A 142 -12.41 -8.50 -34.93
N PRO A 143 -12.12 -8.57 -33.62
CA PRO A 143 -12.33 -7.43 -32.72
C PRO A 143 -11.60 -6.16 -33.20
N VAL A 144 -11.93 -5.03 -32.57
CA VAL A 144 -11.22 -3.76 -32.75
C VAL A 144 -9.98 -3.70 -31.85
N PHE A 145 -8.87 -3.18 -32.39
CA PHE A 145 -7.61 -3.05 -31.68
C PHE A 145 -7.20 -1.58 -31.56
N PHE A 146 -6.99 -1.14 -30.32
CA PHE A 146 -6.68 0.25 -29.98
C PHE A 146 -5.21 0.40 -29.55
N PRO A 147 -4.46 1.39 -30.06
CA PRO A 147 -3.21 1.81 -29.44
C PRO A 147 -3.44 2.26 -28.00
N GLY A 148 -2.46 2.01 -27.12
CA GLY A 148 -2.59 2.21 -25.67
C GLY A 148 -3.08 0.97 -24.90
N ASN A 149 -3.73 0.01 -25.57
CA ASN A 149 -4.19 -1.25 -24.99
C ASN A 149 -3.31 -2.43 -25.41
N ASN A 150 -2.27 -2.75 -24.62
CA ASN A 150 -1.25 -3.77 -24.94
C ASN A 150 -0.53 -3.56 -26.29
N TRP A 151 -0.68 -2.37 -26.88
CA TRP A 151 -0.10 -1.96 -28.15
C TRP A 151 0.43 -0.53 -27.99
N ASP A 152 1.67 -0.28 -28.44
CA ASP A 152 2.34 1.01 -28.23
C ASP A 152 1.49 2.17 -28.79
N ILE A 153 1.25 3.17 -27.95
CA ILE A 153 0.47 4.37 -28.27
C ILE A 153 0.99 5.10 -29.51
N LYS A 154 2.28 4.96 -29.86
CA LYS A 154 2.86 5.53 -31.09
C LYS A 154 2.15 5.09 -32.36
N ASN A 155 1.54 3.90 -32.35
CA ASN A 155 0.75 3.39 -33.48
C ASN A 155 -0.50 4.22 -33.76
N GLN A 156 -0.95 5.03 -32.80
CA GLN A 156 -2.03 5.99 -33.00
C GLN A 156 -1.72 6.96 -34.14
N LEU A 157 -0.46 7.38 -34.30
CA LEU A 157 -0.05 8.22 -35.43
C LEU A 157 -0.18 7.50 -36.77
N ALA A 158 0.16 6.21 -36.83
CA ALA A 158 0.01 5.40 -38.03
C ALA A 158 -1.47 5.21 -38.40
N ILE A 159 -2.33 4.88 -37.43
CA ILE A 159 -3.78 4.75 -37.66
C ILE A 159 -4.39 6.08 -38.07
N PHE A 160 -3.97 7.17 -37.42
CA PHE A 160 -4.44 8.52 -37.73
C PHE A 160 -4.19 8.89 -39.20
N ARG A 161 -3.01 8.53 -39.74
CA ARG A 161 -2.66 8.74 -41.15
C ARG A 161 -3.38 7.77 -42.09
N LEU A 162 -3.45 6.50 -41.74
CA LEU A 162 -4.15 5.47 -42.53
C LEU A 162 -5.64 5.81 -42.66
N ALA A 163 -6.31 6.12 -41.55
CA ALA A 163 -7.72 6.51 -41.56
C ALA A 163 -7.95 7.90 -42.19
N ARG A 164 -6.91 8.67 -42.52
CA ARG A 164 -7.01 10.06 -43.02
C ARG A 164 -7.82 10.95 -42.09
N ALA A 165 -7.50 10.89 -40.79
CA ALA A 165 -8.22 11.58 -39.72
C ALA A 165 -8.27 13.11 -39.88
N GLU A 166 -7.27 13.70 -40.55
CA GLU A 166 -7.22 15.14 -40.85
C GLU A 166 -8.40 15.60 -41.73
N GLU A 167 -8.94 14.73 -42.59
CA GLU A 167 -10.08 15.06 -43.48
C GLU A 167 -11.37 15.37 -42.70
N ILE A 168 -11.50 14.85 -41.47
CA ILE A 168 -12.61 15.14 -40.56
C ILE A 168 -12.25 16.17 -39.47
N GLY A 169 -11.11 16.88 -39.64
CA GLY A 169 -10.70 17.99 -38.80
C GLY A 169 -9.98 17.59 -37.50
N LEU A 170 -9.61 16.32 -37.34
CA LEU A 170 -8.86 15.87 -36.17
C LEU A 170 -7.40 16.31 -36.24
N LYS A 171 -6.79 16.44 -35.07
CA LYS A 171 -5.34 16.67 -34.91
C LYS A 171 -4.76 15.62 -33.97
N ILE A 172 -3.47 15.40 -34.06
CA ILE A 172 -2.73 14.59 -33.09
C ILE A 172 -1.53 15.40 -32.60
N ASN A 173 -1.31 15.43 -31.28
CA ASN A 173 -0.20 16.20 -30.69
C ASN A 173 1.08 15.35 -30.56
N GLU A 174 2.16 15.97 -30.08
CA GLU A 174 3.47 15.32 -29.90
C GLU A 174 3.45 14.15 -28.89
N ASN A 175 2.42 14.10 -28.04
CA ASN A 175 2.17 13.02 -27.07
C ASN A 175 1.19 11.96 -27.58
N PHE A 176 0.87 11.96 -28.89
CA PHE A 176 -0.05 11.03 -29.55
C PHE A 176 -1.52 11.15 -29.13
N MET A 177 -1.92 12.22 -28.43
CA MET A 177 -3.34 12.45 -28.12
C MET A 177 -4.07 13.03 -29.34
N ILE A 178 -5.22 12.44 -29.67
CA ILE A 178 -6.12 12.98 -30.71
C ILE A 178 -6.91 14.13 -30.10
N LEU A 179 -7.06 15.20 -30.88
CA LEU A 179 -7.86 16.37 -30.57
C LEU A 179 -8.99 16.46 -31.61
N PRO A 180 -10.26 16.50 -31.17
CA PRO A 180 -10.75 16.52 -29.79
C PRO A 180 -10.42 15.24 -29.00
N GLU A 181 -10.16 15.36 -27.70
CA GLU A 181 -9.91 14.26 -26.75
C GLU A 181 -11.01 13.17 -26.76
N LYS A 182 -12.27 13.53 -27.01
CA LYS A 182 -13.38 12.56 -27.19
C LYS A 182 -13.37 11.92 -28.58
N SER A 183 -12.23 11.29 -28.88
CA SER A 183 -11.99 10.56 -30.11
C SER A 183 -11.26 9.26 -29.84
N VAL A 184 -11.52 8.26 -30.68
CA VAL A 184 -10.89 6.95 -30.63
C VAL A 184 -10.40 6.52 -32.00
N SER A 185 -9.24 5.85 -32.04
CA SER A 185 -8.66 5.28 -33.25
C SER A 185 -8.45 3.78 -33.07
N PHE A 186 -8.77 2.98 -34.08
CA PHE A 186 -8.58 1.53 -34.02
C PHE A 186 -8.35 0.91 -35.40
N VAL A 187 -7.90 -0.35 -35.38
CA VAL A 187 -7.85 -1.21 -36.57
C VAL A 187 -8.64 -2.49 -36.34
N CYS A 188 -9.18 -3.06 -37.42
CA CYS A 188 -9.71 -4.42 -37.41
C CYS A 188 -9.45 -5.12 -38.76
N GLY A 189 -9.38 -6.44 -38.74
CA GLY A 189 -9.12 -7.28 -39.89
C GLY A 189 -10.39 -7.97 -40.38
N ILE A 190 -10.52 -8.12 -41.70
CA ILE A 190 -11.61 -8.87 -42.34
C ILE A 190 -10.99 -9.98 -43.19
N GLY A 191 -11.41 -11.22 -43.01
CA GLY A 191 -10.91 -12.34 -43.82
C GLY A 191 -11.61 -13.67 -43.53
N GLU A 192 -11.29 -14.71 -44.29
CA GLU A 192 -11.88 -16.05 -44.09
C GLU A 192 -11.35 -16.75 -42.82
N ASN A 193 -10.08 -16.48 -42.47
CA ASN A 193 -9.32 -17.17 -41.44
C ASN A 193 -8.98 -16.28 -40.22
N VAL A 194 -9.68 -15.15 -40.06
CA VAL A 194 -9.48 -14.27 -38.91
C VAL A 194 -10.13 -14.81 -37.63
N LYS A 195 -9.55 -14.47 -36.48
CA LYS A 195 -10.13 -14.77 -35.16
C LYS A 195 -11.32 -13.85 -34.89
N THR A 196 -12.53 -14.40 -34.77
CA THR A 196 -13.76 -13.62 -34.54
C THR A 196 -14.12 -13.56 -33.06
N CYS A 197 -14.94 -12.58 -32.68
CA CYS A 197 -15.63 -12.53 -31.39
C CYS A 197 -17.10 -12.14 -31.61
N GLU A 198 -17.98 -12.47 -30.66
CA GLU A 198 -19.39 -12.07 -30.71
C GLU A 198 -19.62 -10.62 -30.26
N ILE A 199 -18.68 -10.01 -29.52
CA ILE A 199 -18.78 -8.65 -28.98
C ILE A 199 -17.48 -7.89 -29.29
N ALA A 200 -17.59 -6.65 -29.79
CA ALA A 200 -16.44 -5.88 -30.31
C ALA A 200 -15.37 -5.54 -29.24
N ALA A 201 -15.78 -5.40 -27.97
CA ALA A 201 -14.90 -5.08 -26.85
C ALA A 201 -15.53 -5.46 -25.49
N SER A 202 -15.46 -6.73 -25.08
CA SER A 202 -15.74 -7.14 -23.70
C SER A 202 -14.55 -7.91 -23.14
N CYS A 203 -14.06 -7.49 -21.97
CA CYS A 203 -12.99 -8.21 -21.24
C CYS A 203 -13.43 -9.60 -20.78
N ASP A 204 -14.73 -9.82 -20.60
CA ASP A 204 -15.28 -11.06 -20.06
C ASP A 204 -15.16 -12.22 -21.06
N ASN A 205 -15.24 -11.91 -22.37
CA ASN A 205 -15.14 -12.89 -23.45
C ASN A 205 -13.93 -12.68 -24.36
N CYS A 206 -12.96 -11.87 -23.91
CA CYS A 206 -11.75 -11.53 -24.67
C CYS A 206 -10.81 -12.76 -24.79
N PRO A 207 -10.38 -13.17 -25.99
CA PRO A 207 -9.52 -14.36 -26.18
C PRO A 207 -8.04 -14.15 -25.81
N LEU A 208 -7.64 -12.94 -25.40
CA LEU A 208 -6.28 -12.62 -24.93
C LEU A 208 -6.08 -13.11 -23.49
N VAL A 209 -5.54 -14.32 -23.37
CA VAL A 209 -5.24 -14.98 -22.08
C VAL A 209 -4.14 -14.28 -21.26
N ASP A 210 -3.36 -13.42 -21.89
CA ASP A 210 -2.17 -12.79 -21.30
C ASP A 210 -2.30 -11.26 -21.08
N CYS A 211 -3.52 -10.72 -21.18
CA CYS A 211 -3.78 -9.29 -20.97
C CYS A 211 -3.59 -8.86 -19.50
N ILE A 212 -2.81 -7.80 -19.26
CA ILE A 212 -2.53 -7.27 -17.91
C ILE A 212 -3.73 -6.60 -17.23
N TYR A 213 -4.73 -6.15 -18.01
CA TYR A 213 -5.96 -5.49 -17.55
C TYR A 213 -7.15 -6.43 -17.45
N ARG A 214 -7.02 -7.69 -17.90
CA ARG A 214 -8.04 -8.70 -17.66
C ARG A 214 -8.23 -8.75 -16.15
N LYS A 215 -9.49 -8.65 -15.67
CA LYS A 215 -9.84 -9.02 -14.29
C LYS A 215 -9.24 -10.40 -14.07
N LYS A 216 -8.04 -10.45 -13.48
CA LYS A 216 -7.39 -11.68 -13.05
C LYS A 216 -8.27 -12.18 -11.92
N ILE A 217 -9.33 -12.89 -12.27
CA ILE A 217 -9.71 -13.99 -11.42
C ILE A 217 -8.45 -14.85 -11.38
N MET A 218 -7.92 -15.10 -10.19
CA MET A 218 -7.00 -16.20 -9.91
C MET A 218 -7.68 -17.56 -10.20
N SER A 219 -8.08 -17.71 -11.46
CA SER A 219 -8.58 -18.90 -12.10
C SER A 219 -8.06 -18.91 -13.55
N LYS A 220 -6.73 -18.87 -13.75
CA LYS A 220 -6.21 -19.95 -14.60
C LYS A 220 -6.69 -21.20 -13.90
N GLN A 221 -7.44 -22.08 -14.58
CA GLN A 221 -7.67 -23.43 -14.07
C GLN A 221 -6.27 -24.01 -13.85
N LEU A 222 -5.78 -23.92 -12.61
CA LEU A 222 -4.56 -24.58 -12.20
C LEU A 222 -4.79 -26.04 -12.53
N GLY A 223 -3.85 -26.66 -13.25
CA GLY A 223 -4.01 -28.05 -13.62
C GLY A 223 -4.16 -28.90 -12.37
N GLU A 224 -4.91 -30.00 -12.48
CA GLU A 224 -5.12 -30.91 -11.34
C GLU A 224 -3.81 -31.60 -10.90
N LYS A 225 -2.82 -31.67 -11.80
CA LYS A 225 -1.50 -32.19 -11.51
C LYS A 225 -0.80 -31.34 -10.46
N ARG A 226 -0.14 -32.03 -9.55
CA ARG A 226 0.67 -31.43 -8.49
C ARG A 226 2.13 -31.74 -8.72
N TYR A 227 2.96 -30.74 -8.51
CA TYR A 227 4.41 -30.84 -8.64
C TYR A 227 5.06 -30.55 -7.29
N LYS A 228 6.15 -31.27 -7.04
CA LYS A 228 6.99 -31.09 -5.87
C LYS A 228 7.98 -29.97 -6.13
N VAL A 229 7.96 -28.95 -5.27
CA VAL A 229 8.91 -27.85 -5.31
C VAL A 229 9.80 -27.92 -4.07
N ILE A 230 11.08 -28.25 -4.25
CA ILE A 230 12.05 -28.29 -3.16
C ILE A 230 12.73 -26.92 -3.10
N VAL A 231 12.53 -26.20 -2.00
CA VAL A 231 13.07 -24.85 -1.82
C VAL A 231 14.23 -24.87 -0.82
N TYR A 232 15.38 -24.39 -1.26
CA TYR A 232 16.56 -24.13 -0.45
C TYR A 232 16.61 -22.65 -0.09
N PHE A 233 16.43 -22.32 1.18
CA PHE A 233 16.50 -20.94 1.69
C PHE A 233 17.12 -20.93 3.08
N GLU A 234 18.03 -19.98 3.35
CA GLU A 234 18.67 -19.81 4.67
C GLU A 234 19.30 -21.08 5.27
N GLY A 235 19.81 -21.98 4.44
CA GLY A 235 20.38 -23.26 4.89
C GLY A 235 19.34 -24.30 5.32
N LYS A 236 18.05 -24.04 5.09
CA LYS A 236 16.94 -24.97 5.28
C LYS A 236 16.44 -25.49 3.93
N GLU A 237 15.88 -26.69 3.96
CA GLU A 237 15.15 -27.29 2.85
C GLU A 237 13.67 -27.37 3.26
N LYS A 238 12.78 -26.88 2.39
CA LYS A 238 11.33 -27.01 2.56
C LYS A 238 10.71 -27.56 1.30
N GLU A 239 9.88 -28.56 1.46
CA GLU A 239 9.09 -29.15 0.38
C GLU A 239 7.74 -28.46 0.30
N LEU A 240 7.43 -27.92 -0.88
CA LEU A 240 6.17 -27.30 -1.22
C LEU A 240 5.45 -28.11 -2.29
N VAL A 241 4.12 -27.98 -2.31
CA VAL A 241 3.28 -28.58 -3.35
C VAL A 241 2.66 -27.46 -4.18
N ALA A 242 2.97 -27.47 -5.48
CA ALA A 242 2.44 -26.53 -6.45
C ALA A 242 1.41 -27.23 -7.34
N ARG A 243 0.35 -26.54 -7.75
CA ARG A 243 -0.47 -27.00 -8.87
C ARG A 243 0.18 -26.63 -10.19
N GLU A 244 -0.10 -27.39 -11.24
CA GLU A 244 0.39 -27.07 -12.59
C GLU A 244 -0.03 -25.66 -13.03
N GLY A 245 0.95 -24.86 -13.43
CA GLY A 245 0.77 -23.47 -13.82
C GLY A 245 0.76 -22.46 -12.66
N GLU A 246 0.94 -22.91 -11.41
CA GLU A 246 1.02 -22.02 -10.25
C GLU A 246 2.29 -21.15 -10.32
N ASN A 247 2.17 -19.87 -9.98
CA ASN A 247 3.29 -18.94 -10.05
C ASN A 247 4.22 -19.11 -8.86
N LEU A 248 5.53 -19.21 -9.11
CA LEU A 248 6.51 -19.50 -8.08
C LEU A 248 6.60 -18.40 -7.01
N PHE A 249 6.46 -17.13 -7.37
CA PHE A 249 6.48 -16.03 -6.38
C PHE A 249 5.34 -16.17 -5.37
N TYR A 250 4.11 -16.45 -5.83
CA TYR A 250 2.96 -16.62 -4.93
C TYR A 250 3.04 -17.91 -4.12
N LEU A 251 3.55 -19.01 -4.72
CA LEU A 251 3.80 -20.27 -4.01
C LEU A 251 4.74 -20.04 -2.82
N LEU A 252 5.89 -19.39 -3.06
CA LEU A 252 6.87 -19.09 -2.01
C LEU A 252 6.28 -18.13 -0.96
N SER A 253 5.56 -17.10 -1.41
CA SER A 253 4.95 -16.08 -0.55
C SER A 253 3.91 -16.65 0.41
N ARG A 254 3.01 -17.52 -0.09
CA ARG A 254 1.99 -18.23 0.72
C ARG A 254 2.63 -19.11 1.78
N ASP A 255 3.78 -19.70 1.47
CA ASP A 255 4.50 -20.61 2.34
C ASP A 255 5.54 -19.91 3.24
N GLY A 256 5.44 -18.58 3.36
CA GLY A 256 6.23 -17.76 4.28
C GLY A 256 7.68 -17.53 3.84
N ILE A 257 8.03 -17.84 2.59
CA ILE A 257 9.37 -17.62 2.04
C ILE A 257 9.39 -16.26 1.35
N TYR A 258 10.02 -15.27 2.01
CA TYR A 258 10.10 -13.92 1.48
C TYR A 258 11.07 -13.82 0.31
N LEU A 259 10.65 -13.09 -0.73
CA LEU A 259 11.51 -12.60 -1.79
C LEU A 259 11.45 -11.06 -1.83
N PRO A 260 12.60 -10.39 -2.00
CA PRO A 260 12.63 -8.95 -2.22
C PRO A 260 11.69 -8.57 -3.35
N ASN A 261 10.75 -7.67 -3.08
CA ASN A 261 9.77 -7.22 -4.05
C ASN A 261 9.28 -5.80 -3.72
N SER A 262 8.90 -5.06 -4.76
CA SER A 262 8.25 -3.74 -4.62
C SER A 262 6.92 -3.67 -5.37
N CYS A 263 6.46 -4.80 -5.92
CA CYS A 263 5.30 -4.84 -6.82
C CYS A 263 4.34 -6.00 -6.52
N GLY A 264 4.54 -6.76 -5.44
CA GLY A 264 3.64 -7.87 -5.08
C GLY A 264 3.55 -8.99 -6.12
N GLY A 265 4.56 -9.16 -6.98
CA GLY A 265 4.54 -10.18 -8.04
C GLY A 265 4.06 -9.68 -9.41
N ASN A 266 3.78 -8.38 -9.57
CA ASN A 266 3.30 -7.78 -10.83
C ASN A 266 4.36 -7.62 -11.95
N ARG A 267 5.51 -8.30 -11.87
CA ARG A 267 6.53 -8.36 -12.96
C ARG A 267 7.18 -7.04 -13.39
N ILE A 268 7.13 -5.99 -12.56
CA ILE A 268 7.66 -4.66 -12.89
C ILE A 268 8.93 -4.24 -12.12
N CYS A 269 9.27 -4.89 -11.00
CA CYS A 269 10.34 -4.41 -10.11
C CYS A 269 11.70 -5.11 -10.26
N GLY A 270 11.75 -6.31 -10.85
CA GLY A 270 12.99 -7.05 -11.04
C GLY A 270 13.70 -7.56 -9.76
N LYS A 271 13.05 -7.60 -8.59
CA LYS A 271 13.73 -7.88 -7.30
C LYS A 271 13.68 -9.35 -6.84
N CYS A 272 12.70 -10.13 -7.28
CA CYS A 272 12.41 -11.48 -6.75
C CYS A 272 13.31 -12.60 -7.34
N ARG A 273 14.64 -12.41 -7.27
CA ARG A 273 15.62 -13.33 -7.85
C ARG A 273 15.69 -14.67 -7.12
N VAL A 274 15.60 -15.75 -7.89
CA VAL A 274 15.78 -17.14 -7.45
C VAL A 274 16.66 -17.87 -8.46
N ARG A 275 17.37 -18.93 -8.04
CA ARG A 275 18.00 -19.87 -8.97
C ARG A 275 17.15 -21.11 -9.06
N VAL A 276 16.89 -21.57 -10.28
CA VAL A 276 16.11 -22.79 -10.55
C VAL A 276 17.02 -23.85 -11.16
N ASP A 277 16.75 -25.12 -10.90
CA ASP A 277 17.51 -26.24 -11.48
C ASP A 277 17.05 -26.63 -12.89
N LYS A 278 15.92 -26.07 -13.35
CA LYS A 278 15.38 -26.25 -14.70
C LYS A 278 15.62 -25.03 -15.56
N SER A 279 15.77 -25.27 -16.87
CA SER A 279 15.85 -24.20 -17.85
C SER A 279 14.45 -23.73 -18.20
N TYR A 280 14.23 -22.42 -18.09
CA TYR A 280 12.99 -21.75 -18.49
C TYR A 280 13.32 -20.79 -19.64
N GLU A 281 12.37 -20.49 -20.51
CA GLU A 281 12.52 -19.40 -21.49
C GLU A 281 12.51 -18.05 -20.76
N VAL A 282 13.48 -17.18 -21.05
CA VAL A 282 13.56 -15.83 -20.46
C VAL A 282 12.89 -14.86 -21.43
N SER A 283 11.80 -14.23 -21.00
CA SER A 283 11.15 -13.17 -21.79
C SER A 283 12.03 -11.92 -21.89
N GLU A 284 11.83 -11.09 -22.93
CA GLU A 284 12.55 -9.81 -23.05
C GLU A 284 12.35 -8.91 -21.82
N GLN A 285 11.13 -8.91 -21.27
CA GLN A 285 10.79 -8.15 -20.06
C GLN A 285 11.57 -8.63 -18.84
N GLU A 286 11.78 -9.94 -18.69
CA GLU A 286 12.59 -10.49 -17.61
C GLU A 286 14.08 -10.23 -17.82
N ALA A 287 14.56 -10.38 -19.07
CA ALA A 287 15.94 -10.13 -19.46
C ALA A 287 16.38 -8.68 -19.19
N TYR A 288 15.47 -7.71 -19.22
CA TYR A 288 15.75 -6.33 -18.83
C TYR A 288 16.31 -6.19 -17.40
N PHE A 289 15.92 -7.07 -16.48
CA PHE A 289 16.30 -7.00 -15.07
C PHE A 289 17.50 -7.89 -14.70
N LEU A 290 17.87 -8.84 -15.57
CA LEU A 290 18.89 -9.84 -15.31
C LEU A 290 20.12 -9.61 -16.19
N SER A 291 21.31 -9.76 -15.62
CA SER A 291 22.55 -9.79 -16.38
C SER A 291 22.68 -11.08 -17.18
N ARG A 292 23.54 -11.07 -18.22
CA ARG A 292 23.85 -12.29 -19.00
C ARG A 292 24.39 -13.42 -18.11
N GLU A 293 25.27 -13.08 -17.18
CA GLU A 293 25.84 -14.04 -16.22
C GLU A 293 24.78 -14.65 -15.29
N GLU A 294 23.81 -13.85 -14.83
CA GLU A 294 22.69 -14.34 -14.03
C GLU A 294 21.84 -15.35 -14.81
N ILE A 295 21.51 -15.02 -16.07
CA ILE A 295 20.73 -15.90 -16.96
C ILE A 295 21.49 -17.22 -17.20
N GLU A 296 22.79 -17.15 -17.51
CA GLU A 296 23.64 -18.33 -17.71
C GLU A 296 23.73 -19.23 -16.46
N LYS A 297 23.58 -18.64 -15.26
CA LYS A 297 23.54 -19.35 -13.97
C LYS A 297 22.13 -19.80 -13.56
N ASN A 298 21.17 -19.82 -14.49
CA ASN A 298 19.75 -20.13 -14.26
C ASN A 298 19.11 -19.28 -13.15
N VAL A 299 19.53 -18.02 -13.01
CA VAL A 299 18.82 -17.06 -12.15
C VAL A 299 17.61 -16.53 -12.90
N ARG A 300 16.47 -16.53 -12.22
CA ARG A 300 15.15 -16.13 -12.72
C ARG A 300 14.48 -15.19 -11.75
N LEU A 301 13.49 -14.44 -12.23
CA LEU A 301 12.57 -13.72 -11.37
C LEU A 301 11.38 -14.64 -11.04
N ALA A 302 11.16 -14.93 -9.76
CA ALA A 302 10.12 -15.87 -9.33
C ALA A 302 8.72 -15.53 -9.85
N CYS A 303 8.41 -14.25 -10.06
CA CYS A 303 7.11 -13.82 -10.60
C CYS A 303 6.92 -14.10 -12.10
N PHE A 304 8.00 -14.45 -12.82
CA PHE A 304 7.97 -14.91 -14.20
C PHE A 304 7.95 -16.44 -14.34
N VAL A 305 8.16 -17.18 -13.25
CA VAL A 305 8.23 -18.65 -13.28
C VAL A 305 6.85 -19.26 -12.98
N GLU A 306 6.32 -20.04 -13.91
CA GLU A 306 5.17 -20.93 -13.69
C GLU A 306 5.66 -22.36 -13.43
N VAL A 307 5.17 -23.01 -12.37
CA VAL A 307 5.56 -24.36 -12.01
C VAL A 307 4.81 -25.37 -12.90
N ARG A 308 5.54 -26.05 -13.80
CA ARG A 308 4.99 -27.03 -14.76
C ARG A 308 5.59 -28.43 -14.62
N GLU A 309 6.53 -28.59 -13.70
CA GLU A 309 7.21 -29.84 -13.38
C GLU A 309 7.79 -29.75 -11.97
N ASP A 310 8.31 -30.87 -11.46
CA ASP A 310 9.06 -30.86 -10.20
C ASP A 310 10.29 -29.96 -10.32
N LEU A 311 10.46 -29.08 -9.32
CA LEU A 311 11.37 -27.94 -9.40
C LEU A 311 12.21 -27.83 -8.13
N LYS A 312 13.52 -27.62 -8.27
CA LYS A 312 14.37 -27.18 -7.16
C LYS A 312 14.65 -25.70 -7.28
N VAL A 313 14.39 -24.97 -6.20
CA VAL A 313 14.53 -23.53 -6.15
C VAL A 313 15.51 -23.16 -5.05
N GLN A 314 16.57 -22.44 -5.40
CA GLN A 314 17.46 -21.83 -4.43
C GLN A 314 17.12 -20.33 -4.31
N VAL A 315 16.68 -19.94 -3.12
CA VAL A 315 16.49 -18.53 -2.79
C VAL A 315 17.86 -17.89 -2.63
N LEU A 316 18.15 -16.89 -3.47
CA LEU A 316 19.45 -16.21 -3.48
C LEU A 316 19.55 -15.13 -2.40
N TYR A 317 18.40 -14.59 -2.00
CA TYR A 317 18.30 -13.66 -0.90
C TYR A 317 18.53 -14.39 0.43
N LYS A 318 19.40 -13.83 1.28
CA LYS A 318 19.52 -14.24 2.68
C LYS A 318 19.02 -13.10 3.53
N GLU A 319 18.04 -13.36 4.40
CA GLU A 319 17.51 -12.30 5.24
C GLU A 319 18.57 -11.88 6.26
N GLY A 320 19.02 -10.63 6.16
CA GLY A 320 19.90 -10.03 7.15
C GLY A 320 19.14 -9.70 8.43
N LYS A 321 19.83 -9.56 9.56
CA LYS A 321 19.22 -9.04 10.78
C LYS A 321 18.78 -7.59 10.53
N ALA A 322 17.48 -7.34 10.63
CA ALA A 322 16.93 -6.00 10.52
C ALA A 322 17.19 -5.21 11.79
N ARG A 323 17.64 -3.95 11.64
CA ARG A 323 17.70 -3.00 12.75
C ARG A 323 16.31 -2.41 12.98
N ILE A 324 15.51 -3.09 13.78
CA ILE A 324 14.16 -2.61 14.14
C ILE A 324 14.26 -1.74 15.39
N LEU A 325 13.62 -0.57 15.34
CA LEU A 325 13.60 0.36 16.45
C LEU A 325 12.63 -0.13 17.53
N THR A 326 13.19 -0.64 18.63
CA THR A 326 12.44 -1.09 19.80
C THR A 326 12.54 -0.13 20.98
N GLU A 327 13.60 0.69 21.03
CA GLU A 327 13.90 1.60 22.14
C GLU A 327 13.05 2.87 22.11
N ASN A 328 12.60 3.26 23.29
CA ASN A 328 11.99 4.56 23.57
C ASN A 328 13.04 5.46 24.20
N LYS A 329 13.25 6.67 23.67
CA LYS A 329 14.30 7.59 24.15
C LYS A 329 13.90 8.39 25.41
N LYS A 330 12.63 8.36 25.82
CA LYS A 330 12.11 9.06 27.01
C LYS A 330 11.55 8.07 28.02
N ASP A 331 12.03 8.15 29.25
CA ASP A 331 11.35 7.60 30.41
C ASP A 331 10.11 8.45 30.67
N ILE A 332 8.96 7.97 30.20
CA ILE A 332 7.67 8.60 30.49
C ILE A 332 7.10 7.87 31.70
N GLU A 333 6.90 8.60 32.79
CA GLU A 333 6.16 8.07 33.92
C GLU A 333 4.68 7.89 33.52
N VAL A 334 4.20 6.65 33.61
CA VAL A 334 2.83 6.29 33.27
C VAL A 334 2.09 5.93 34.55
N PRO A 335 0.98 6.61 34.87
CA PRO A 335 0.18 6.26 36.03
C PRO A 335 -0.43 4.87 35.83
N LEU A 336 -0.18 3.96 36.78
CA LEU A 336 -0.73 2.61 36.73
C LEU A 336 -2.21 2.64 37.10
N ASP A 337 -3.04 2.34 36.11
CA ASP A 337 -4.50 2.35 36.19
C ASP A 337 -5.03 1.26 35.25
N SER A 338 -4.60 0.03 35.51
CA SER A 338 -4.90 -1.12 34.68
C SER A 338 -6.36 -1.54 34.84
N ARG A 339 -7.02 -1.89 33.73
CA ARG A 339 -8.42 -2.36 33.70
C ARG A 339 -8.63 -3.74 34.31
N ILE A 340 -7.56 -4.48 34.55
CA ILE A 340 -7.62 -5.83 35.13
C ILE A 340 -7.46 -5.72 36.64
N ASP A 341 -8.34 -6.33 37.40
CA ASP A 341 -8.26 -6.41 38.86
C ASP A 341 -8.25 -7.88 39.27
N LYS A 342 -7.34 -8.25 40.17
CA LYS A 342 -7.21 -9.64 40.66
C LYS A 342 -7.52 -9.65 42.15
N ARG A 343 -8.59 -10.36 42.52
CA ARG A 343 -9.08 -10.45 43.90
C ARG A 343 -8.94 -11.87 44.43
N PRO A 344 -7.94 -12.16 45.29
CA PRO A 344 -7.88 -13.40 46.03
C PRO A 344 -9.04 -13.48 47.02
N VAL A 345 -9.84 -14.53 46.95
CA VAL A 345 -11.05 -14.71 47.77
C VAL A 345 -11.19 -16.15 48.24
N VAL A 346 -12.04 -16.35 49.25
CA VAL A 346 -12.47 -17.67 49.71
C VAL A 346 -13.97 -17.79 49.44
N ILE A 347 -14.36 -18.72 48.58
CA ILE A 347 -15.76 -18.95 48.21
C ILE A 347 -16.19 -20.32 48.76
N ALA A 348 -17.02 -20.30 49.80
CA ALA A 348 -17.50 -21.52 50.45
C ALA A 348 -18.27 -22.42 49.48
N LEU A 349 -17.93 -23.71 49.46
CA LEU A 349 -18.70 -24.72 48.71
C LEU A 349 -20.12 -24.87 49.29
N PRO A 350 -21.12 -25.24 48.48
CA PRO A 350 -22.50 -25.43 48.94
C PRO A 350 -22.61 -26.47 50.06
N THR A 351 -23.52 -26.24 51.01
CA THR A 351 -23.90 -27.20 52.06
C THR A 351 -25.41 -27.43 52.06
N LEU A 352 -25.91 -28.31 52.93
CA LEU A 352 -27.36 -28.50 53.06
C LEU A 352 -28.06 -27.26 53.62
N GLU A 353 -27.36 -26.49 54.47
CA GLU A 353 -27.81 -25.25 55.09
C GLU A 353 -27.69 -24.03 54.18
N ASP A 354 -26.77 -24.06 53.19
CA ASP A 354 -26.58 -23.01 52.21
C ASP A 354 -26.53 -23.60 50.79
N GLN A 355 -27.68 -23.57 50.10
CA GLN A 355 -27.88 -24.15 48.77
C GLN A 355 -27.85 -23.11 47.63
N ARG A 356 -27.39 -21.88 47.88
CA ARG A 356 -27.21 -20.87 46.84
C ARG A 356 -26.27 -21.38 45.75
N ASP A 357 -26.56 -20.99 44.51
CA ASP A 357 -25.80 -21.45 43.36
C ASP A 357 -24.38 -20.85 43.31
N PHE A 358 -23.50 -21.47 42.52
CA PHE A 358 -22.10 -21.05 42.42
C PHE A 358 -21.92 -19.65 41.82
N VAL A 359 -22.81 -19.20 40.94
CA VAL A 359 -22.75 -17.87 40.33
C VAL A 359 -23.12 -16.80 41.34
N GLU A 360 -24.18 -17.02 42.13
CA GLU A 360 -24.58 -16.12 43.22
C GLU A 360 -23.45 -15.95 44.25
N ARG A 361 -22.81 -17.07 44.65
CA ARG A 361 -21.65 -17.03 45.57
C ARG A 361 -20.47 -16.23 45.02
N VAL A 362 -20.17 -16.37 43.72
CA VAL A 362 -19.11 -15.59 43.07
C VAL A 362 -19.49 -14.10 43.00
N LYS A 363 -20.74 -13.78 42.67
CA LYS A 363 -21.21 -12.38 42.63
C LYS A 363 -21.12 -11.70 43.99
N GLU A 364 -21.50 -12.39 45.06
CA GLU A 364 -21.35 -11.88 46.42
C GLU A 364 -19.89 -11.65 46.81
N ALA A 365 -18.98 -12.54 46.39
CA ALA A 365 -17.55 -12.39 46.65
C ALA A 365 -16.94 -11.18 45.92
N VAL A 366 -17.52 -10.75 44.80
CA VAL A 366 -17.09 -9.56 44.05
C VAL A 366 -17.71 -8.28 44.62
N GLY A 367 -18.98 -8.32 45.04
CA GLY A 367 -19.68 -7.20 45.67
C GLY A 367 -20.27 -6.17 44.69
N GLU A 368 -20.36 -6.49 43.39
CA GLU A 368 -20.77 -5.57 42.32
C GLU A 368 -21.61 -6.28 41.25
N PHE A 369 -22.29 -5.53 40.38
CA PHE A 369 -22.92 -6.11 39.18
C PHE A 369 -21.84 -6.66 38.25
N LEU A 370 -21.99 -7.92 37.86
CA LEU A 370 -20.94 -8.69 37.20
C LEU A 370 -21.48 -9.45 36.00
N GLU A 371 -20.97 -9.11 34.82
CA GLU A 371 -21.11 -9.95 33.64
C GLU A 371 -20.14 -11.14 33.74
N ILE A 372 -20.61 -12.34 33.44
CA ILE A 372 -19.80 -13.57 33.53
C ILE A 372 -19.95 -14.34 32.21
N PRO A 373 -18.89 -14.45 31.39
CA PRO A 373 -18.90 -15.24 30.16
C PRO A 373 -19.22 -16.70 30.42
N LEU A 374 -19.87 -17.34 29.45
CA LEU A 374 -20.28 -18.74 29.53
C LEU A 374 -19.08 -19.69 29.75
N SER A 375 -17.92 -19.39 29.17
CA SER A 375 -16.65 -20.12 29.38
C SER A 375 -16.26 -20.16 30.87
N VAL A 376 -16.42 -19.05 31.58
CA VAL A 376 -16.15 -18.97 33.03
C VAL A 376 -17.23 -19.74 33.80
N VAL A 377 -18.51 -19.50 33.52
CA VAL A 377 -19.64 -20.19 34.18
C VAL A 377 -19.51 -21.71 34.12
N ARG A 378 -19.09 -22.25 32.97
CA ARG A 378 -18.89 -23.70 32.75
C ARG A 378 -17.87 -24.33 33.70
N ASN A 379 -16.94 -23.54 34.24
CA ASN A 379 -15.82 -24.04 35.02
C ASN A 379 -15.88 -23.69 36.52
N ILE A 380 -16.82 -22.84 36.96
CA ILE A 380 -16.87 -22.36 38.36
C ILE A 380 -16.90 -23.52 39.38
N PRO A 381 -17.83 -24.50 39.30
CA PRO A 381 -17.95 -25.52 40.34
C PRO A 381 -16.70 -26.38 40.45
N SER A 382 -16.26 -26.92 39.32
CA SER A 382 -15.10 -27.83 39.26
C SER A 382 -13.81 -27.15 39.69
N PHE A 383 -13.64 -25.86 39.38
CA PHE A 383 -12.47 -25.10 39.78
C PHE A 383 -12.46 -24.79 41.28
N LEU A 384 -13.60 -24.37 41.85
CA LEU A 384 -13.72 -24.11 43.29
C LEU A 384 -13.48 -25.38 44.13
N GLU A 385 -14.01 -26.52 43.69
CA GLU A 385 -13.77 -27.81 44.34
C GLU A 385 -12.29 -28.19 44.29
N LYS A 386 -11.67 -28.08 43.11
CA LYS A 386 -10.26 -28.44 42.90
C LYS A 386 -9.31 -27.60 43.75
N GLU A 387 -9.58 -26.30 43.87
CA GLU A 387 -8.72 -25.36 44.60
C GLU A 387 -9.13 -25.17 46.08
N ASN A 388 -9.99 -26.06 46.62
CA ASN A 388 -10.45 -26.04 48.00
C ASN A 388 -11.00 -24.66 48.43
N SER A 389 -11.91 -24.09 47.64
CA SER A 389 -12.55 -22.79 47.87
C SER A 389 -11.64 -21.55 47.79
N LYS A 390 -10.33 -21.71 47.60
CA LYS A 390 -9.38 -20.59 47.58
C LYS A 390 -9.00 -20.29 46.14
N VAL A 391 -9.48 -19.16 45.62
CA VAL A 391 -9.30 -18.78 44.21
C VAL A 391 -8.97 -17.30 44.08
N THR A 392 -8.46 -16.91 42.93
CA THR A 392 -8.36 -15.52 42.50
C THR A 392 -9.42 -15.25 41.45
N LEU A 393 -10.27 -14.26 41.66
CA LEU A 393 -11.18 -13.75 40.65
C LEU A 393 -10.46 -12.71 39.82
N VAL A 394 -10.49 -12.85 38.50
CA VAL A 394 -9.89 -11.89 37.56
C VAL A 394 -11.02 -11.10 36.92
N LEU A 395 -11.07 -9.82 37.26
CA LEU A 395 -12.07 -8.87 36.80
C LEU A 395 -11.46 -7.97 35.74
N ARG A 396 -12.25 -7.66 34.71
CA ARG A 396 -11.96 -6.58 33.76
C ARG A 396 -13.12 -5.61 33.81
N LYS A 397 -12.91 -4.39 34.32
CA LYS A 397 -14.01 -3.45 34.60
C LYS A 397 -15.10 -4.18 35.44
N SER A 398 -16.31 -4.36 34.90
CA SER A 398 -17.44 -5.05 35.55
C SER A 398 -17.71 -6.46 35.01
N GLU A 399 -16.70 -7.11 34.43
CA GLU A 399 -16.79 -8.46 33.87
C GLU A 399 -15.82 -9.41 34.60
N LEU A 400 -16.26 -10.62 34.95
CA LEU A 400 -15.39 -11.69 35.46
C LEU A 400 -14.86 -12.51 34.29
N ILE A 401 -13.59 -12.29 33.95
CA ILE A 401 -12.97 -12.92 32.78
C ILE A 401 -12.28 -14.24 33.10
N ALA A 402 -11.88 -14.48 34.36
CA ALA A 402 -11.29 -15.76 34.76
C ALA A 402 -11.43 -16.05 36.26
N ILE A 403 -11.33 -17.33 36.61
CA ILE A 403 -11.11 -17.82 37.99
C ILE A 403 -9.81 -18.63 37.97
N GLU A 404 -8.89 -18.28 38.86
CA GLU A 404 -7.51 -18.77 38.82
C GLU A 404 -7.03 -19.24 40.19
N ARG A 405 -5.88 -19.91 40.19
CA ARG A 405 -5.19 -20.32 41.41
C ARG A 405 -4.69 -19.11 42.20
N VAL A 406 -4.68 -19.19 43.52
CA VAL A 406 -4.26 -18.07 44.40
C VAL A 406 -2.81 -17.67 44.19
N ASP A 407 -1.92 -18.59 43.81
CA ASP A 407 -0.50 -18.28 43.55
C ASP A 407 -0.27 -17.49 42.25
N LEU A 408 -1.32 -17.25 41.46
CA LEU A 408 -1.29 -16.41 40.25
C LEU A 408 -1.80 -14.98 40.51
N ALA A 409 -2.16 -14.64 41.75
CA ALA A 409 -2.71 -13.34 42.11
C ALA A 409 -1.85 -12.15 41.66
N ASN A 410 -0.52 -12.31 41.68
CA ASN A 410 0.44 -11.26 41.30
C ASN A 410 0.94 -11.37 39.86
N LYS A 411 0.39 -12.29 39.05
CA LYS A 411 0.81 -12.50 37.66
C LYS A 411 -0.21 -11.88 36.72
N LYS A 412 0.05 -10.65 36.28
CA LYS A 412 -0.89 -9.89 35.44
C LYS A 412 -0.13 -9.25 34.29
N TYR A 413 -0.34 -9.75 33.07
CA TYR A 413 0.41 -9.30 31.90
C TYR A 413 -0.49 -8.74 30.80
N GLY A 414 0.09 -7.87 29.99
CA GLY A 414 -0.53 -7.32 28.80
C GLY A 414 0.51 -7.01 27.73
N ILE A 415 0.05 -6.78 26.50
CA ILE A 415 0.91 -6.52 25.35
C ILE A 415 0.55 -5.20 24.70
N ALA A 416 1.53 -4.34 24.46
CA ALA A 416 1.37 -3.20 23.57
C ALA A 416 1.93 -3.58 22.20
N LEU A 417 1.17 -3.34 21.14
CA LEU A 417 1.47 -3.77 19.78
C LEU A 417 1.46 -2.57 18.84
N ASP A 418 2.56 -2.34 18.16
CA ASP A 418 2.70 -1.38 17.07
C ASP A 418 2.78 -2.14 15.73
N ILE A 419 1.73 -2.02 14.92
CA ILE A 419 1.60 -2.69 13.63
C ILE A 419 1.91 -1.68 12.52
N GLY A 420 3.19 -1.57 12.19
CA GLY A 420 3.65 -0.82 11.04
C GLY A 420 3.48 -1.61 9.74
N THR A 421 3.47 -0.88 8.62
CA THR A 421 3.44 -1.48 7.28
C THR A 421 4.67 -2.39 7.06
N THR A 422 5.85 -1.95 7.49
CA THR A 422 7.12 -2.68 7.30
C THR A 422 7.51 -3.54 8.51
N THR A 423 7.22 -3.08 9.73
CA THR A 423 7.66 -3.72 11.00
C THR A 423 6.52 -3.89 11.97
N ILE A 424 6.56 -4.97 12.75
CA ILE A 424 5.66 -5.19 13.88
C ILE A 424 6.52 -5.22 15.15
N VAL A 425 6.13 -4.47 16.17
CA VAL A 425 6.80 -4.45 17.47
C VAL A 425 5.79 -4.72 18.57
N ALA A 426 6.08 -5.69 19.42
CA ALA A 426 5.26 -6.05 20.57
C ALA A 426 6.07 -5.86 21.86
N TYR A 427 5.46 -5.30 22.88
CA TYR A 427 6.05 -5.09 24.19
C TYR A 427 5.25 -5.81 25.26
N LEU A 428 5.89 -6.71 25.99
CA LEU A 428 5.28 -7.42 27.11
C LEU A 428 5.46 -6.63 28.39
N TYR A 429 4.37 -6.34 29.09
CA TYR A 429 4.38 -5.60 30.34
C TYR A 429 3.72 -6.38 31.47
N ASP A 430 4.30 -6.22 32.66
CA ASP A 430 3.64 -6.52 33.92
C ASP A 430 2.71 -5.35 34.27
N LEU A 431 1.42 -5.64 34.35
CA LEU A 431 0.35 -4.66 34.53
C LEU A 431 0.15 -4.22 35.99
N ASP A 432 0.87 -4.81 36.94
CA ASP A 432 0.84 -4.43 38.36
C ASP A 432 1.99 -3.46 38.67
N SER A 433 3.19 -3.79 38.21
CA SER A 433 4.40 -2.98 38.41
C SER A 433 4.65 -1.94 37.32
N GLY A 434 4.01 -2.06 36.15
CA GLY A 434 4.29 -1.23 34.98
C GLY A 434 5.63 -1.53 34.29
N LYS A 435 6.31 -2.61 34.69
CA LYS A 435 7.64 -2.94 34.17
C LYS A 435 7.56 -3.66 32.82
N GLN A 436 8.36 -3.21 31.86
CA GLN A 436 8.59 -3.95 30.62
C GLN A 436 9.34 -5.25 30.93
N ILE A 437 8.76 -6.38 30.55
CA ILE A 437 9.33 -7.71 30.74
C ILE A 437 10.18 -8.12 29.53
N ASP A 438 9.65 -7.91 28.32
CA ASP A 438 10.29 -8.36 27.09
C ASP A 438 9.81 -7.52 25.89
N VAL A 439 10.54 -7.60 24.79
CA VAL A 439 10.20 -6.97 23.51
C VAL A 439 10.42 -7.95 22.36
N TYR A 440 9.45 -8.01 21.45
CA TYR A 440 9.51 -8.79 20.23
C TYR A 440 9.38 -7.84 19.05
N SER A 441 10.19 -8.07 18.02
CA SER A 441 10.12 -7.29 16.79
C SER A 441 10.32 -8.18 15.58
N SER A 442 9.56 -7.94 14.52
CA SER A 442 9.71 -8.64 13.25
C SER A 442 9.36 -7.74 12.07
N LEU A 443 9.73 -8.20 10.88
CA LEU A 443 9.26 -7.60 9.64
C LEU A 443 7.82 -8.07 9.40
N ASN A 444 6.95 -7.15 8.99
CA ASN A 444 5.55 -7.45 8.77
C ASN A 444 5.40 -8.48 7.62
N PRO A 445 4.87 -9.69 7.87
CA PRO A 445 4.78 -10.75 6.88
C PRO A 445 3.89 -10.41 5.68
N GLN A 446 2.99 -9.42 5.82
CA GLN A 446 2.16 -8.93 4.73
C GLN A 446 2.97 -8.30 3.58
N ARG A 447 4.26 -7.97 3.80
CA ARG A 447 5.18 -7.49 2.75
C ARG A 447 5.35 -8.43 1.56
N ASN A 448 4.98 -9.71 1.72
CA ASN A 448 4.96 -10.68 0.63
C ASN A 448 3.89 -10.32 -0.43
N PHE A 449 2.84 -9.62 -0.04
CA PHE A 449 1.64 -9.37 -0.84
C PHE A 449 1.47 -7.89 -1.23
N GLY A 450 2.35 -7.01 -0.76
CA GLY A 450 2.37 -5.61 -1.12
C GLY A 450 3.47 -4.87 -0.36
N ALA A 451 4.16 -3.98 -1.06
CA ALA A 451 5.27 -3.21 -0.50
C ALA A 451 4.79 -2.03 0.35
N ASP A 452 3.57 -1.57 0.13
CA ASP A 452 2.94 -0.43 0.80
C ASP A 452 1.47 -0.74 1.13
N VAL A 453 0.79 0.24 1.71
CA VAL A 453 -0.62 0.14 2.11
C VAL A 453 -1.53 -0.09 0.90
N ILE A 454 -1.35 0.67 -0.19
CA ILE A 454 -2.25 0.62 -1.36
C ILE A 454 -2.15 -0.72 -2.07
N SER A 455 -0.94 -1.22 -2.33
CA SER A 455 -0.73 -2.52 -2.95
C SER A 455 -1.31 -3.68 -2.13
N ARG A 456 -1.32 -3.56 -0.79
CA ARG A 456 -2.01 -4.54 0.08
C ARG A 456 -3.52 -4.42 0.01
N ILE A 457 -4.07 -3.20 -0.05
CA ILE A 457 -5.51 -3.00 -0.27
C ILE A 457 -5.92 -3.59 -1.63
N GLU A 458 -5.15 -3.33 -2.68
CA GLU A 458 -5.40 -3.93 -3.98
C GLU A 458 -5.39 -5.46 -3.93
N TYR A 459 -4.42 -6.07 -3.24
CA TYR A 459 -4.39 -7.51 -3.03
C TYR A 459 -5.65 -8.00 -2.29
N ALA A 460 -6.04 -7.31 -1.21
CA ALA A 460 -7.23 -7.64 -0.43
C ALA A 460 -8.52 -7.61 -1.27
N LEU A 461 -8.61 -6.68 -2.23
CA LEU A 461 -9.79 -6.47 -3.08
C LEU A 461 -9.80 -7.37 -4.33
N LYS A 462 -8.64 -7.61 -4.94
CA LYS A 462 -8.52 -8.41 -6.17
C LYS A 462 -8.60 -9.90 -5.88
N GLU A 463 -8.04 -10.34 -4.75
CA GLU A 463 -8.00 -11.76 -4.42
C GLU A 463 -9.22 -12.23 -3.64
N ARG A 464 -9.79 -13.36 -4.06
CA ARG A 464 -11.01 -13.95 -3.48
C ARG A 464 -10.93 -14.11 -1.95
N ASP A 465 -9.72 -14.34 -1.42
CA ASP A 465 -9.47 -14.53 0.02
C ASP A 465 -8.36 -13.59 0.54
N GLY A 466 -8.13 -12.47 -0.15
CA GLY A 466 -6.99 -11.58 0.10
C GLY A 466 -7.02 -10.96 1.51
N LEU A 467 -8.17 -10.43 1.93
CA LEU A 467 -8.36 -9.88 3.27
C LEU A 467 -8.08 -10.92 4.37
N ASN A 468 -8.63 -12.13 4.22
CA ASN A 468 -8.46 -13.22 5.19
C ASN A 468 -6.99 -13.64 5.29
N THR A 469 -6.30 -13.69 4.16
CA THR A 469 -4.86 -13.98 4.10
C THR A 469 -4.06 -12.93 4.86
N LEU A 470 -4.29 -11.64 4.58
CA LEU A 470 -3.57 -10.54 5.24
C LEU A 470 -3.85 -10.47 6.75
N HIS A 471 -5.10 -10.72 7.16
CA HIS A 471 -5.47 -10.86 8.56
C HIS A 471 -4.73 -12.03 9.22
N PHE A 472 -4.82 -13.23 8.64
CA PHE A 472 -4.21 -14.44 9.20
C PHE A 472 -2.70 -14.29 9.42
N LEU A 473 -1.98 -13.65 8.48
CA LEU A 473 -0.54 -13.39 8.62
C LEU A 473 -0.21 -12.51 9.83
N LEU A 474 -1.04 -11.50 10.14
CA LEU A 474 -0.87 -10.68 11.35
C LEU A 474 -1.13 -11.51 12.60
N ILE A 475 -2.22 -12.29 12.62
CA ILE A 475 -2.60 -13.10 13.78
C ILE A 475 -1.54 -14.16 14.10
N GLU A 476 -0.98 -14.83 13.08
CA GLU A 476 0.11 -15.79 13.27
C GLU A 476 1.37 -15.12 13.83
N GLU A 477 1.72 -13.93 13.34
CA GLU A 477 2.90 -13.21 13.84
C GLU A 477 2.71 -12.70 15.28
N ILE A 478 1.49 -12.25 15.64
CA ILE A 478 1.13 -11.89 17.01
C ILE A 478 1.17 -13.13 17.93
N ASN A 479 0.61 -14.25 17.49
CA ASN A 479 0.64 -15.51 18.24
C ASN A 479 2.06 -16.05 18.41
N LYS A 480 2.93 -15.83 17.44
CA LYS A 480 4.36 -16.12 17.54
C LYS A 480 5.04 -15.23 18.57
N ALA A 481 4.78 -13.92 18.58
CA ALA A 481 5.28 -13.02 19.62
C ALA A 481 4.84 -13.46 21.02
N ILE A 482 3.56 -13.79 21.20
CA ILE A 482 3.03 -14.34 22.47
C ILE A 482 3.73 -15.64 22.85
N SER A 483 3.97 -16.53 21.89
CA SER A 483 4.67 -17.81 22.12
C SER A 483 6.10 -17.59 22.60
N GLU A 484 6.82 -16.65 21.97
CA GLU A 484 8.19 -16.27 22.35
C GLU A 484 8.22 -15.66 23.75
N PHE A 485 7.30 -14.73 24.05
CA PHE A 485 7.18 -14.15 25.39
C PHE A 485 6.92 -15.20 26.47
N SER A 486 5.97 -16.10 26.23
CA SER A 486 5.69 -17.21 27.14
C SER A 486 6.90 -18.10 27.36
N TRP A 487 7.60 -18.46 26.28
CA TRP A 487 8.74 -19.37 26.36
C TRP A 487 9.95 -18.74 27.07
N ARG A 488 10.34 -17.50 26.68
CA ARG A 488 11.51 -16.80 27.24
C ARG A 488 11.33 -16.46 28.72
N ASN A 489 10.11 -16.10 29.12
CA ASN A 489 9.82 -15.57 30.45
C ASN A 489 9.08 -16.56 31.37
N LYS A 490 8.78 -17.78 30.89
CA LYS A 490 8.01 -18.80 31.62
C LYS A 490 6.64 -18.29 32.09
N ILE A 491 5.98 -17.52 31.23
CA ILE A 491 4.65 -16.95 31.47
C ILE A 491 3.61 -17.81 30.73
N GLU A 492 2.59 -18.29 31.44
CA GLU A 492 1.44 -18.95 30.80
C GLU A 492 0.60 -17.89 30.06
N ARG A 493 0.17 -18.21 28.83
CA ARG A 493 -0.57 -17.28 27.96
C ARG A 493 -1.89 -16.82 28.58
N ASP A 494 -2.49 -17.65 29.43
CA ASP A 494 -3.72 -17.35 30.14
C ASP A 494 -3.55 -16.24 31.19
N ASN A 495 -2.30 -15.90 31.56
CA ASN A 495 -1.99 -14.74 32.40
C ASN A 495 -1.78 -13.44 31.60
N ILE A 496 -2.01 -13.46 30.29
CA ILE A 496 -2.03 -12.28 29.42
C ILE A 496 -3.49 -11.94 29.16
N TYR A 497 -3.94 -10.76 29.60
CA TYR A 497 -5.37 -10.42 29.62
C TYR A 497 -5.78 -9.35 28.59
N GLU A 498 -4.84 -8.48 28.21
CA GLU A 498 -5.13 -7.38 27.28
C GLU A 498 -4.00 -7.17 26.29
N ILE A 499 -4.39 -6.78 25.07
CA ILE A 499 -3.49 -6.24 24.04
C ILE A 499 -4.02 -4.87 23.64
N VAL A 500 -3.15 -3.85 23.61
CA VAL A 500 -3.44 -2.57 22.96
C VAL A 500 -2.68 -2.51 21.65
N ALA A 501 -3.39 -2.45 20.53
CA ALA A 501 -2.84 -2.41 19.19
C ALA A 501 -3.00 -1.02 18.54
N VAL A 502 -1.90 -0.52 17.98
CA VAL A 502 -1.83 0.73 17.22
C VAL A 502 -1.24 0.46 15.85
N GLY A 503 -1.54 1.34 14.90
CA GLY A 503 -1.14 1.22 13.51
C GLY A 503 -1.97 2.14 12.64
N ASN A 504 -1.57 2.27 11.37
CA ASN A 504 -2.35 3.04 10.41
C ASN A 504 -3.72 2.38 10.17
N PRO A 505 -4.70 3.11 9.59
CA PRO A 505 -6.07 2.62 9.43
C PRO A 505 -6.16 1.26 8.74
N THR A 506 -5.38 1.05 7.68
CA THR A 506 -5.36 -0.22 6.94
C THR A 506 -4.82 -1.38 7.78
N MET A 507 -3.74 -1.18 8.54
CA MET A 507 -3.20 -2.23 9.41
C MET A 507 -4.21 -2.63 10.50
N ILE A 508 -4.92 -1.66 11.07
CA ILE A 508 -5.97 -1.90 12.06
C ILE A 508 -7.18 -2.63 11.44
N HIS A 509 -7.58 -2.28 10.21
CA HIS A 509 -8.65 -2.99 9.51
C HIS A 509 -8.26 -4.43 9.16
N PHE A 510 -7.01 -4.68 8.73
CA PHE A 510 -6.53 -6.04 8.53
C PHE A 510 -6.47 -6.84 9.83
N LEU A 511 -6.01 -6.24 10.93
CA LEU A 511 -6.01 -6.88 12.25
C LEU A 511 -7.43 -7.33 12.64
N LEU A 512 -8.43 -6.45 12.47
CA LEU A 512 -9.81 -6.74 12.85
C LEU A 512 -10.61 -7.46 11.76
N LYS A 513 -9.98 -7.82 10.64
CA LYS A 513 -10.62 -8.50 9.49
C LYS A 513 -11.81 -7.72 8.93
N VAL A 514 -11.67 -6.40 8.83
CA VAL A 514 -12.69 -5.47 8.31
C VAL A 514 -12.35 -5.05 6.88
N ASP A 515 -13.37 -4.82 6.06
CA ASP A 515 -13.22 -4.37 4.68
C ASP A 515 -12.46 -3.03 4.60
N VAL A 516 -11.49 -2.96 3.67
CA VAL A 516 -10.59 -1.84 3.42
C VAL A 516 -10.90 -1.08 2.13
N LYS A 517 -11.91 -1.49 1.35
CA LYS A 517 -12.25 -0.91 0.04
C LYS A 517 -12.32 0.60 0.07
N ASN A 518 -13.06 1.13 1.03
CA ASN A 518 -13.36 2.56 1.11
C ASN A 518 -12.19 3.40 1.66
N ILE A 519 -11.09 2.78 2.10
CA ILE A 519 -9.84 3.48 2.45
C ILE A 519 -9.10 3.93 1.19
N ALA A 520 -9.13 3.13 0.11
CA ALA A 520 -8.42 3.42 -1.13
C ALA A 520 -9.28 4.13 -2.19
N VAL A 521 -10.59 4.21 -1.98
CA VAL A 521 -11.54 4.79 -2.94
C VAL A 521 -12.12 6.07 -2.36
N SER A 522 -12.07 7.16 -3.14
CA SER A 522 -12.71 8.44 -2.80
C SER A 522 -14.19 8.19 -2.46
N PRO A 523 -14.73 8.75 -1.35
CA PRO A 523 -14.20 9.83 -0.53
C PRO A 523 -13.26 9.42 0.64
N TYR A 524 -12.59 8.26 0.54
CA TYR A 524 -11.57 7.80 1.50
C TYR A 524 -12.12 7.66 2.94
N VAL A 525 -13.26 6.97 3.07
CA VAL A 525 -13.95 6.81 4.36
C VAL A 525 -13.70 5.41 4.90
N PRO A 526 -12.94 5.24 6.00
CA PRO A 526 -12.75 3.93 6.61
C PRO A 526 -14.06 3.41 7.23
N THR A 527 -14.16 2.10 7.38
CA THR A 527 -15.37 1.45 7.94
C THR A 527 -15.68 1.91 9.36
N PHE A 528 -14.64 2.19 10.14
CA PHE A 528 -14.77 2.81 11.46
C PHE A 528 -13.59 3.74 11.74
N THR A 529 -13.80 4.66 12.66
CA THR A 529 -12.75 5.51 13.24
C THR A 529 -12.82 5.54 14.76
N SER A 530 -13.76 4.85 15.39
CA SER A 530 -13.89 4.73 16.84
C SER A 530 -12.86 3.74 17.40
N MET A 531 -12.61 3.85 18.71
CA MET A 531 -11.93 2.80 19.47
C MET A 531 -12.73 1.49 19.37
N MET A 532 -12.04 0.36 19.25
CA MET A 532 -12.68 -0.97 19.24
C MET A 532 -12.12 -1.82 20.39
N GLU A 533 -13.00 -2.51 21.12
CA GLU A 533 -12.65 -3.54 22.13
C GLU A 533 -13.23 -4.87 21.67
N ILE A 534 -12.37 -5.83 21.32
CA ILE A 534 -12.77 -7.12 20.73
C ILE A 534 -12.19 -8.26 21.58
N LYS A 535 -12.93 -9.36 21.76
CA LYS A 535 -12.37 -10.55 22.42
C LYS A 535 -11.26 -11.14 21.56
N ALA A 536 -10.12 -11.46 22.19
CA ALA A 536 -8.94 -11.95 21.47
C ALA A 536 -9.22 -13.26 20.70
N LYS A 537 -10.08 -14.13 21.26
CA LYS A 537 -10.50 -15.39 20.62
C LYS A 537 -11.22 -15.19 19.29
N ASP A 538 -11.97 -14.10 19.12
CA ASP A 538 -12.74 -13.83 17.90
C ASP A 538 -11.81 -13.47 16.73
N LEU A 539 -10.60 -13.01 17.04
CA LEU A 539 -9.52 -12.74 16.08
C LEU A 539 -8.55 -13.92 15.93
N GLY A 540 -8.69 -14.99 16.72
CA GLY A 540 -7.75 -16.12 16.75
C GLY A 540 -6.45 -15.84 17.52
N ILE A 541 -6.42 -14.83 18.39
CA ILE A 541 -5.26 -14.49 19.22
C ILE A 541 -5.28 -15.31 20.52
N LYS A 542 -4.15 -15.95 20.82
CA LYS A 542 -4.02 -16.97 21.86
C LYS A 542 -3.46 -16.40 23.17
N ILE A 543 -4.26 -15.56 23.81
CA ILE A 543 -4.06 -15.12 25.21
C ILE A 543 -5.15 -15.78 26.09
N ASN A 544 -5.44 -15.23 27.28
CA ASN A 544 -6.60 -15.66 28.06
C ASN A 544 -7.88 -15.73 27.20
N GLU A 545 -8.69 -16.78 27.37
CA GLU A 545 -9.89 -17.04 26.55
C GLU A 545 -10.86 -15.85 26.52
N GLU A 546 -11.00 -15.12 27.64
CA GLU A 546 -11.85 -13.94 27.76
C GLU A 546 -11.08 -12.62 27.72
N GLY A 547 -9.80 -12.67 27.31
CA GLY A 547 -8.95 -11.50 27.12
C GLY A 547 -9.35 -10.64 25.92
N TYR A 548 -8.85 -9.40 25.89
CA TYR A 548 -9.27 -8.38 24.93
C TYR A 548 -8.12 -7.85 24.06
N VAL A 549 -8.46 -7.48 22.83
CA VAL A 549 -7.68 -6.61 21.96
C VAL A 549 -8.38 -5.27 21.86
N ILE A 550 -7.66 -4.20 22.18
CA ILE A 550 -8.12 -2.82 22.14
C ILE A 550 -7.36 -2.12 21.02
N THR A 551 -8.06 -1.40 20.14
CA THR A 551 -7.44 -0.51 19.16
C THR A 551 -7.73 0.93 19.52
N LEU A 552 -6.77 1.84 19.36
CA LEU A 552 -7.04 3.26 19.51
C LEU A 552 -7.93 3.77 18.35
N PRO A 553 -8.61 4.91 18.52
CA PRO A 553 -9.38 5.50 17.42
C PRO A 553 -8.48 5.84 16.22
N LEU A 554 -9.12 6.08 15.08
CA LEU A 554 -8.49 6.57 13.86
C LEU A 554 -8.95 8.01 13.60
N ILE A 555 -8.12 8.78 12.89
CA ILE A 555 -8.45 10.18 12.53
C ILE A 555 -9.10 10.23 11.14
N SER A 556 -8.53 9.51 10.16
CA SER A 556 -9.01 9.45 8.77
C SER A 556 -8.64 8.13 8.11
N ALA A 557 -8.79 7.99 6.78
CA ALA A 557 -8.32 6.84 6.02
C ALA A 557 -6.79 6.67 6.00
N TYR A 558 -6.04 7.75 6.22
CA TYR A 558 -4.57 7.73 6.11
C TYR A 558 -3.85 8.17 7.39
N VAL A 559 -4.60 8.55 8.44
CA VAL A 559 -4.04 8.92 9.75
C VAL A 559 -4.72 8.08 10.82
N GLY A 560 -3.94 7.21 11.48
CA GLY A 560 -4.48 6.13 12.31
C GLY A 560 -4.18 6.22 13.80
N ALA A 561 -4.33 5.06 14.43
CA ALA A 561 -4.10 4.84 15.85
C ALA A 561 -2.63 5.05 16.25
N ASP A 562 -1.72 4.74 15.33
CA ASP A 562 -0.29 5.04 15.44
C ASP A 562 -0.03 6.54 15.64
N THR A 563 -0.67 7.40 14.85
CA THR A 563 -0.50 8.86 14.98
C THR A 563 -1.01 9.37 16.31
N ILE A 564 -2.19 8.91 16.77
CA ILE A 564 -2.73 9.25 18.09
C ILE A 564 -1.77 8.78 19.20
N ALA A 565 -1.22 7.56 19.07
CA ALA A 565 -0.25 7.03 20.02
C ALA A 565 1.05 7.85 20.03
N THR A 566 1.54 8.30 18.87
CA THR A 566 2.73 9.15 18.75
C THR A 566 2.49 10.54 19.37
N VAL A 567 1.31 11.13 19.18
CA VAL A 567 0.91 12.38 19.87
C VAL A 567 0.95 12.17 21.39
N LEU A 568 0.35 11.07 21.87
CA LEU A 568 0.32 10.73 23.29
C LEU A 568 1.73 10.50 23.88
N GLY A 569 2.57 9.74 23.18
CA GLY A 569 3.94 9.43 23.57
C GLY A 569 4.89 10.63 23.49
N SER A 570 4.64 11.58 22.59
CA SER A 570 5.42 12.83 22.55
C SER A 570 5.04 13.82 23.67
N ARG A 571 3.83 13.67 24.24
CA ARG A 571 3.18 14.61 25.17
C ARG A 571 2.94 16.00 24.58
N MET A 572 2.99 16.15 23.25
CA MET A 572 2.76 17.45 22.59
C MET A 572 1.38 18.03 22.86
N ASP A 573 0.40 17.17 23.14
CA ASP A 573 -0.97 17.53 23.50
C ASP A 573 -1.12 18.07 24.93
N LEU A 574 -0.03 18.16 25.70
CA LEU A 574 0.03 18.84 27.00
C LEU A 574 0.79 20.17 26.97
N GLU A 575 1.51 20.42 25.88
CA GLU A 575 2.37 21.60 25.74
C GLU A 575 1.53 22.84 25.41
N GLU A 576 1.94 24.01 25.91
CA GLU A 576 1.36 25.31 25.50
C GLU A 576 1.90 25.75 24.14
N ASP A 577 3.18 25.50 23.91
CA ASP A 577 3.90 25.91 22.72
C ASP A 577 3.52 25.05 21.50
N MET A 578 3.53 25.68 20.33
CA MET A 578 3.28 24.98 19.07
C MET A 578 4.41 23.99 18.77
N SER A 579 4.03 22.75 18.48
CA SER A 579 4.95 21.67 18.14
C SER A 579 4.53 21.02 16.82
N LEU A 580 5.53 20.61 16.03
CA LEU A 580 5.34 19.84 14.81
C LEU A 580 5.83 18.41 15.07
N LEU A 581 4.99 17.42 14.84
CA LEU A 581 5.35 16.02 14.84
C LEU A 581 5.36 15.53 13.40
N ILE A 582 6.41 14.81 13.03
CA ILE A 582 6.57 14.18 11.72
C ILE A 582 6.94 12.73 11.97
N ASP A 583 6.08 11.81 11.55
CA ASP A 583 6.40 10.40 11.42
C ASP A 583 6.72 10.12 9.96
N ILE A 584 7.95 9.68 9.71
CA ILE A 584 8.39 9.40 8.33
C ILE A 584 8.54 7.90 8.19
N GLY A 585 7.59 7.31 7.48
CA GLY A 585 7.65 5.94 6.98
C GLY A 585 7.32 5.92 5.49
N THR A 586 6.49 4.96 5.08
CA THR A 586 6.01 4.82 3.71
C THR A 586 5.10 5.99 3.33
N ASN A 587 4.41 6.51 4.33
CA ASN A 587 3.69 7.76 4.31
C ASN A 587 4.44 8.79 5.18
N GLY A 588 4.15 10.06 4.96
CA GLY A 588 4.57 11.15 5.84
C GLY A 588 3.41 11.65 6.67
N GLU A 589 3.09 10.98 7.77
CA GLU A 589 2.11 11.46 8.75
C GLU A 589 2.69 12.63 9.56
N MET A 590 1.87 13.67 9.75
CA MET A 590 2.30 14.87 10.45
C MET A 590 1.19 15.40 11.35
N VAL A 591 1.56 15.95 12.50
CA VAL A 591 0.65 16.65 13.41
C VAL A 591 1.26 17.99 13.80
N LEU A 592 0.51 19.08 13.63
CA LEU A 592 0.90 20.41 14.08
C LEU A 592 -0.10 20.87 15.13
N GLY A 593 0.39 21.23 16.32
CA GLY A 593 -0.48 21.69 17.37
C GLY A 593 0.14 21.79 18.74
N ASN A 594 -0.74 21.98 19.72
CA ASN A 594 -0.47 22.08 21.14
C ASN A 594 -1.68 21.56 21.93
N LYS A 595 -1.74 21.79 23.25
CA LYS A 595 -2.84 21.31 24.09
C LYS A 595 -4.24 21.85 23.73
N HIS A 596 -4.32 22.98 23.03
CA HIS A 596 -5.57 23.67 22.72
C HIS A 596 -6.15 23.26 21.37
N LYS A 597 -5.29 23.12 20.35
CA LYS A 597 -5.70 22.76 18.99
C LYS A 597 -4.62 21.96 18.28
N MET A 598 -5.04 20.97 17.49
CA MET A 598 -4.17 20.17 16.64
C MET A 598 -4.80 19.97 15.27
N ILE A 599 -3.94 19.93 14.25
CA ILE A 599 -4.29 19.47 12.91
C ILE A 599 -3.37 18.32 12.54
N ALA A 600 -3.88 17.35 11.77
CA ALA A 600 -3.10 16.24 11.27
C ALA A 600 -3.28 16.09 9.77
N SER A 601 -2.27 15.53 9.12
CA SER A 601 -2.30 15.24 7.70
C SER A 601 -1.37 14.09 7.37
N SER A 602 -1.48 13.56 6.15
CA SER A 602 -0.60 12.51 5.64
C SER A 602 -0.21 12.86 4.21
N ALA A 603 1.08 12.86 3.94
CA ALA A 603 1.64 13.09 2.61
C ALA A 603 2.03 11.76 1.98
N ALA A 604 1.68 11.58 0.70
CA ALA A 604 2.13 10.45 -0.10
C ALA A 604 3.62 10.62 -0.49
N ALA A 605 4.52 10.41 0.47
CA ALA A 605 5.95 10.48 0.26
C ALA A 605 6.48 9.28 -0.53
N GLY A 606 5.78 8.13 -0.44
CA GLY A 606 6.23 6.87 -1.00
C GLY A 606 7.43 6.29 -0.24
N PRO A 607 7.86 5.06 -0.58
CA PRO A 607 8.87 4.35 0.19
C PRO A 607 10.31 4.80 -0.10
N ALA A 608 10.52 5.94 -0.77
CA ALA A 608 11.85 6.40 -1.19
C ALA A 608 12.83 6.55 -0.02
N PHE A 609 12.33 7.10 1.09
CA PHE A 609 13.06 7.23 2.34
C PHE A 609 13.30 5.90 3.07
N GLU A 610 12.58 4.82 2.73
CA GLU A 610 12.85 3.46 3.20
C GLU A 610 13.75 2.66 2.22
N GLY A 611 14.25 3.31 1.15
CA GLY A 611 15.02 2.67 0.08
C GLY A 611 14.15 2.01 -1.01
N GLY A 612 12.82 2.13 -0.94
CA GLY A 612 11.91 1.70 -2.00
C GLY A 612 12.01 2.59 -3.23
N GLY A 613 12.01 2.00 -4.44
CA GLY A 613 12.14 2.77 -5.69
C GLY A 613 13.53 3.36 -5.99
N ILE A 614 14.49 3.21 -5.07
CA ILE A 614 15.88 3.64 -5.22
C ILE A 614 16.73 2.47 -5.75
N THR A 615 17.61 2.74 -6.71
CA THR A 615 18.39 1.75 -7.49
C THR A 615 19.14 0.76 -6.61
N PHE A 616 19.90 1.28 -5.64
CA PHE A 616 20.60 0.48 -4.62
C PHE A 616 19.96 0.61 -3.23
N GLY A 617 18.72 1.08 -3.16
CA GLY A 617 18.00 1.25 -1.91
C GLY A 617 17.65 -0.09 -1.28
N MET A 618 17.89 -0.19 0.02
CA MET A 618 17.54 -1.36 0.82
C MET A 618 17.13 -0.97 2.25
N PRO A 619 16.37 -1.81 2.97
CA PRO A 619 16.12 -1.59 4.39
C PRO A 619 17.43 -1.56 5.20
N ALA A 620 17.37 -1.07 6.43
CA ALA A 620 18.52 -1.02 7.35
C ALA A 620 18.92 -2.42 7.86
N LEU A 621 19.48 -3.23 6.96
CA LEU A 621 20.03 -4.56 7.19
C LEU A 621 21.57 -4.50 7.14
N GLU A 622 22.25 -5.52 7.66
CA GLU A 622 23.71 -5.63 7.59
C GLU A 622 24.27 -5.39 6.16
N GLY A 623 25.23 -4.46 6.06
CA GLY A 623 25.82 -4.03 4.78
C GLY A 623 25.08 -2.87 4.09
N ALA A 624 23.96 -2.38 4.61
CA ALA A 624 23.37 -1.12 4.14
C ALA A 624 24.25 0.06 4.58
N ILE A 625 24.58 0.96 3.66
CA ILE A 625 25.20 2.25 3.99
C ILE A 625 24.20 3.07 4.80
N ASP A 626 24.55 3.43 6.03
CA ASP A 626 23.66 4.09 7.00
C ASP A 626 24.04 5.51 7.38
N HIS A 627 25.27 5.93 7.10
CA HIS A 627 25.75 7.30 7.26
C HIS A 627 26.73 7.63 6.14
N VAL A 628 26.69 8.88 5.66
CA VAL A 628 27.62 9.41 4.65
C VAL A 628 28.12 10.78 5.11
N ASP A 629 29.44 10.96 5.08
CA ASP A 629 30.11 12.20 5.44
C ASP A 629 31.42 12.28 4.64
N PHE A 630 31.45 13.09 3.58
CA PHE A 630 32.60 13.15 2.68
C PHE A 630 33.82 13.85 3.31
N ALA A 631 33.67 14.49 4.47
CA ALA A 631 34.77 15.05 5.22
C ALA A 631 35.50 14.02 6.10
N LYS A 632 34.94 12.81 6.28
CA LYS A 632 35.52 11.75 7.14
C LYS A 632 36.17 10.62 6.34
N VAL A 633 37.03 9.87 7.02
CA VAL A 633 37.62 8.62 6.51
C VAL A 633 37.32 7.48 7.50
N PRO A 634 36.57 6.43 7.11
CA PRO A 634 35.89 6.28 5.82
C PRO A 634 34.76 7.31 5.62
N SER A 635 34.43 7.63 4.36
CA SER A 635 33.42 8.62 4.02
C SER A 635 31.97 8.14 4.18
N TYR A 636 31.80 6.90 4.62
CA TYR A 636 30.53 6.28 4.92
C TYR A 636 30.70 5.17 5.97
N THR A 637 29.61 4.81 6.65
CA THR A 637 29.52 3.61 7.49
C THR A 637 28.47 2.66 6.94
N THR A 638 28.51 1.40 7.38
CA THR A 638 27.49 0.40 7.06
C THR A 638 26.95 -0.23 8.34
N VAL A 639 25.68 -0.64 8.29
CA VAL A 639 25.07 -1.41 9.38
C VAL A 639 25.87 -2.70 9.58
N GLY A 640 26.36 -2.90 10.81
CA GLY A 640 27.18 -4.06 11.18
C GLY A 640 28.62 -4.05 10.67
N GLY A 641 29.10 -2.95 10.07
CA GLY A 641 30.48 -2.80 9.60
C GLY A 641 30.89 -3.80 8.52
N LYS A 642 29.93 -4.24 7.69
CA LYS A 642 30.14 -5.18 6.58
C LYS A 642 30.37 -4.46 5.25
N GLU A 643 30.78 -5.19 4.23
CA GLU A 643 30.86 -4.65 2.86
C GLU A 643 29.51 -4.08 2.41
N PRO A 644 29.52 -2.95 1.68
CA PRO A 644 28.30 -2.27 1.25
C PRO A 644 27.54 -3.12 0.22
N LYS A 645 26.26 -3.37 0.47
CA LYS A 645 25.34 -4.10 -0.42
C LYS A 645 24.23 -3.22 -1.01
N GLY A 646 24.10 -2.02 -0.48
CA GLY A 646 23.07 -1.04 -0.80
C GLY A 646 23.13 0.13 0.17
N ILE A 647 22.13 1.00 0.10
CA ILE A 647 22.01 2.19 0.95
C ILE A 647 20.63 2.22 1.60
N CYS A 648 20.57 2.46 2.91
CA CYS A 648 19.30 2.63 3.60
C CYS A 648 18.90 4.10 3.69
N GLY A 649 17.68 4.36 4.16
CA GLY A 649 17.12 5.71 4.23
C GLY A 649 18.06 6.77 4.79
N SER A 650 18.64 6.52 5.98
CA SER A 650 19.49 7.51 6.64
C SER A 650 20.73 7.83 5.81
N GLY A 651 21.33 6.79 5.21
CA GLY A 651 22.42 6.94 4.25
C GLY A 651 22.01 7.72 3.01
N ILE A 652 20.78 7.53 2.50
CA ILE A 652 20.27 8.29 1.34
C ILE A 652 20.15 9.77 1.68
N VAL A 653 19.53 10.12 2.81
CA VAL A 653 19.38 11.54 3.22
C VAL A 653 20.74 12.20 3.44
N ASP A 654 21.67 11.51 4.09
CA ASP A 654 23.04 11.99 4.29
C ASP A 654 23.77 12.15 2.95
N ALA A 655 23.67 11.17 2.05
CA ALA A 655 24.27 11.24 0.73
C ALA A 655 23.77 12.46 -0.04
N ILE A 656 22.45 12.68 -0.13
CA ILE A 656 21.89 13.85 -0.83
C ILE A 656 22.35 15.17 -0.17
N SER A 657 22.37 15.24 1.16
CA SER A 657 22.89 16.40 1.90
C SER A 657 24.36 16.69 1.55
N GLU A 658 25.21 15.66 1.52
CA GLU A 658 26.62 15.83 1.17
C GLU A 658 26.81 16.20 -0.32
N LEU A 659 26.04 15.60 -1.22
CA LEU A 659 26.06 15.95 -2.65
C LEU A 659 25.69 17.42 -2.87
N LEU A 660 24.71 17.96 -2.14
CA LEU A 660 24.36 19.38 -2.17
C LEU A 660 25.49 20.25 -1.62
N ARG A 661 26.01 19.88 -0.43
CA ARG A 661 27.05 20.66 0.26
C ARG A 661 28.30 20.84 -0.58
N TYR A 662 28.71 19.80 -1.30
CA TYR A 662 29.90 19.82 -2.16
C TYR A 662 29.62 20.26 -3.60
N GLY A 663 28.39 20.70 -3.91
CA GLY A 663 28.01 21.18 -5.24
C GLY A 663 28.01 20.10 -6.33
N ILE A 664 27.95 18.82 -5.92
CA ILE A 664 27.87 17.68 -6.84
C ILE A 664 26.48 17.60 -7.47
N ILE A 665 25.46 18.03 -6.72
CA ILE A 665 24.14 18.31 -7.26
C ILE A 665 23.78 19.78 -7.01
N ASP A 666 23.07 20.38 -7.97
CA ASP A 666 22.53 21.73 -7.80
C ASP A 666 21.21 21.75 -7.00
N LYS A 667 20.67 22.94 -6.73
CA LYS A 667 19.37 23.13 -6.05
C LYS A 667 18.18 22.48 -6.76
N THR A 668 18.32 22.20 -8.06
CA THR A 668 17.29 21.49 -8.84
C THR A 668 17.45 19.98 -8.69
N GLY A 669 18.50 19.49 -8.03
CA GLY A 669 18.83 18.08 -7.89
C GLY A 669 19.55 17.50 -9.11
N ARG A 670 20.06 18.33 -10.03
CA ARG A 670 20.80 17.86 -11.20
C ARG A 670 22.25 17.56 -10.83
N ILE A 671 22.75 16.39 -11.21
CA ILE A 671 24.19 16.05 -11.09
C ILE A 671 25.02 16.95 -12.02
N VAL A 672 25.99 17.64 -11.44
CA VAL A 672 26.90 18.55 -12.14
C VAL A 672 28.10 17.75 -12.65
N LYS A 673 28.43 17.87 -13.94
CA LYS A 673 29.51 17.10 -14.58
C LYS A 673 30.90 17.69 -14.34
N ASP A 674 30.96 19.01 -14.15
CA ASP A 674 32.21 19.77 -13.98
C ASP A 674 32.45 20.12 -12.51
N VAL A 675 32.39 19.11 -11.63
CA VAL A 675 32.75 19.27 -10.22
C VAL A 675 34.26 19.23 -10.04
N GLU A 676 34.81 20.10 -9.19
CA GLU A 676 36.25 20.08 -8.85
C GLU A 676 36.57 18.96 -7.85
N LEU A 677 35.70 18.74 -6.87
CA LEU A 677 35.85 17.71 -5.84
C LEU A 677 35.06 16.45 -6.21
N PHE A 678 35.64 15.28 -5.94
CA PHE A 678 35.04 13.96 -6.18
C PHE A 678 34.67 13.67 -7.64
N LYS A 679 35.31 14.35 -8.60
CA LYS A 679 35.05 14.21 -10.04
C LYS A 679 35.17 12.76 -10.52
N GLU A 680 36.11 12.01 -9.96
CA GLU A 680 36.34 10.60 -10.26
C GLU A 680 35.18 9.68 -9.85
N ARG A 681 34.28 10.16 -8.97
CA ARG A 681 33.08 9.44 -8.53
C ARG A 681 31.84 9.82 -9.33
N VAL A 682 31.88 10.90 -10.12
CA VAL A 682 30.79 11.27 -11.04
C VAL A 682 30.94 10.47 -12.33
N GLY A 683 29.88 9.79 -12.74
CA GLY A 683 29.91 8.93 -13.92
C GLY A 683 28.53 8.62 -14.47
N VAL A 684 28.44 7.51 -15.21
CA VAL A 684 27.21 7.02 -15.81
C VAL A 684 26.96 5.59 -15.34
N PHE A 685 25.77 5.32 -14.81
CA PHE A 685 25.32 3.98 -14.45
C PHE A 685 24.09 3.62 -15.30
N LYS A 686 24.20 2.53 -16.08
CA LYS A 686 23.14 2.06 -17.01
C LYS A 686 22.56 3.14 -17.93
N GLY A 687 23.41 4.07 -18.39
CA GLY A 687 23.01 5.14 -19.31
C GLY A 687 22.47 6.41 -18.63
N GLU A 688 22.44 6.47 -17.31
CA GLU A 688 22.00 7.64 -16.53
C GLU A 688 23.17 8.25 -15.76
N ASP A 689 23.19 9.59 -15.62
CA ASP A 689 24.16 10.29 -14.77
C ASP A 689 24.05 9.76 -13.31
N ALA A 690 25.18 9.49 -12.67
CA ALA A 690 25.23 8.88 -11.34
C ALA A 690 26.47 9.31 -10.55
N PHE A 691 26.41 9.15 -9.23
CA PHE A 691 27.52 9.37 -8.31
C PHE A 691 27.83 8.10 -7.50
N LEU A 692 29.10 7.72 -7.43
CA LEU A 692 29.57 6.58 -6.66
C LEU A 692 29.75 6.95 -5.17
N ILE A 693 28.96 6.35 -4.28
CA ILE A 693 29.06 6.59 -2.83
C ILE A 693 30.18 5.76 -2.21
N GLY A 694 30.19 4.45 -2.49
CA GLY A 694 31.16 3.51 -1.91
C GLY A 694 30.94 2.06 -2.38
N GLY A 695 32.02 1.28 -2.49
CA GLY A 695 31.98 -0.04 -3.13
C GLY A 695 31.50 0.07 -4.58
N ASP A 696 30.41 -0.63 -4.91
CA ASP A 696 29.71 -0.54 -6.21
C ASP A 696 28.34 0.17 -6.07
N ILE A 697 28.13 0.94 -5.01
CA ILE A 697 26.84 1.57 -4.69
C ILE A 697 26.77 2.98 -5.27
N TYR A 698 25.89 3.18 -6.25
CA TYR A 698 25.64 4.46 -6.91
C TYR A 698 24.34 5.11 -6.44
N ILE A 699 24.28 6.43 -6.50
CA ILE A 699 23.04 7.22 -6.49
C ILE A 699 22.88 7.80 -7.90
N THR A 700 21.80 7.42 -8.58
CA THR A 700 21.50 7.89 -9.94
C THR A 700 20.71 9.20 -9.93
N GLN A 701 20.68 9.88 -11.08
CA GLN A 701 19.84 11.06 -11.27
C GLN A 701 18.35 10.78 -10.99
N ARG A 702 17.87 9.59 -11.38
CA ARG A 702 16.50 9.15 -11.09
C ARG A 702 16.26 8.95 -9.60
N ASP A 703 17.23 8.37 -8.87
CA ASP A 703 17.12 8.21 -7.42
C ASP A 703 16.97 9.56 -6.71
N ILE A 704 17.75 10.57 -7.13
CA ILE A 704 17.65 11.93 -6.61
C ILE A 704 16.24 12.49 -6.85
N ARG A 705 15.66 12.30 -8.04
CA ARG A 705 14.30 12.74 -8.37
C ARG A 705 13.25 12.09 -7.48
N GLN A 706 13.39 10.80 -7.18
CA GLN A 706 12.47 10.10 -6.27
C GLN A 706 12.51 10.70 -4.86
N ILE A 707 13.70 11.03 -4.35
CA ILE A 707 13.85 11.68 -3.05
C ILE A 707 13.25 13.10 -3.06
N GLN A 708 13.42 13.86 -4.15
CA GLN A 708 12.81 15.18 -4.29
C GLN A 708 11.28 15.12 -4.25
N MET A 709 10.66 14.13 -4.89
CA MET A 709 9.21 13.93 -4.84
C MET A 709 8.74 13.62 -3.41
N ALA A 710 9.39 12.67 -2.74
CA ALA A 710 9.05 12.30 -1.36
C ALA A 710 9.19 13.49 -0.39
N LYS A 711 10.32 14.19 -0.48
CA LYS A 711 10.62 15.39 0.29
C LYS A 711 9.64 16.53 0.00
N GLY A 712 9.33 16.76 -1.27
CA GLY A 712 8.41 17.81 -1.72
C GLY A 712 7.01 17.61 -1.17
N ALA A 713 6.52 16.37 -1.11
CA ALA A 713 5.21 16.04 -0.55
C ALA A 713 5.13 16.36 0.95
N ILE A 714 6.12 15.93 1.73
CA ILE A 714 6.18 16.23 3.18
C ILE A 714 6.31 17.74 3.41
N ARG A 715 7.21 18.40 2.67
CA ARG A 715 7.42 19.85 2.83
C ARG A 715 6.16 20.65 2.49
N ALA A 716 5.46 20.27 1.42
CA ALA A 716 4.19 20.89 1.04
C ALA A 716 3.13 20.72 2.13
N GLY A 717 3.06 19.53 2.73
CA GLY A 717 2.20 19.26 3.86
C GLY A 717 2.48 20.19 5.05
N ILE A 718 3.75 20.30 5.47
CA ILE A 718 4.16 21.19 6.57
C ILE A 718 3.73 22.64 6.28
N ASP A 719 4.04 23.13 5.08
CA ASP A 719 3.72 24.49 4.65
C ASP A 719 2.21 24.77 4.65
N ILE A 720 1.39 23.81 4.18
CA ILE A 720 -0.07 23.92 4.18
C ILE A 720 -0.61 23.91 5.62
N MET A 721 -0.09 23.03 6.48
CA MET A 721 -0.50 22.96 7.88
C MET A 721 -0.21 24.27 8.64
N LEU A 722 0.97 24.87 8.42
CA LEU A 722 1.32 26.19 8.99
C LEU A 722 0.33 27.27 8.53
N LYS A 723 0.00 27.28 7.23
CA LYS A 723 -0.99 28.21 6.64
C LYS A 723 -2.37 28.02 7.27
N GLU A 724 -2.84 26.78 7.38
CA GLU A 724 -4.14 26.42 7.96
C GLU A 724 -4.25 26.76 9.46
N MET A 725 -3.13 26.73 10.19
CA MET A 725 -3.09 27.21 11.57
C MET A 725 -2.95 28.73 11.71
N GLY A 726 -2.63 29.43 10.63
CA GLY A 726 -2.40 30.87 10.59
C GLY A 726 -1.15 31.32 11.35
N ILE A 727 -0.08 30.51 11.33
CA ILE A 727 1.18 30.78 12.06
C ILE A 727 2.40 30.80 11.13
N ASP A 728 3.47 31.44 11.58
CA ASP A 728 4.76 31.39 10.92
C ASP A 728 5.56 30.15 11.38
N VAL A 729 6.45 29.66 10.52
CA VAL A 729 7.33 28.53 10.87
C VAL A 729 8.15 28.79 12.15
N LYS A 730 8.50 30.05 12.43
CA LYS A 730 9.26 30.45 13.63
C LYS A 730 8.48 30.25 14.93
N ASP A 731 7.16 30.20 14.86
CA ASP A 731 6.29 29.98 16.02
C ASP A 731 6.36 28.54 16.52
N VAL A 732 6.75 27.59 15.67
CA VAL A 732 7.01 26.20 16.07
C VAL A 732 8.25 26.13 16.95
N LYS A 733 8.09 25.64 18.19
CA LYS A 733 9.16 25.58 19.20
C LYS A 733 9.88 24.24 19.22
N LYS A 734 9.19 23.15 18.91
CA LYS A 734 9.72 21.79 18.93
C LYS A 734 9.29 21.05 17.68
N VAL A 735 10.20 20.26 17.10
CA VAL A 735 9.90 19.31 16.04
C VAL A 735 10.17 17.91 16.56
N PHE A 736 9.14 17.08 16.67
CA PHE A 736 9.27 15.68 17.04
C PHE A 736 9.40 14.83 15.79
N LEU A 737 10.53 14.16 15.63
CA LEU A 737 10.78 13.23 14.54
C LEU A 737 10.61 11.81 15.07
N ALA A 738 9.56 11.13 14.62
CA ALA A 738 9.16 9.81 15.04
C ALA A 738 9.45 8.74 13.98
N GLY A 739 9.21 7.49 14.33
CA GLY A 739 9.30 6.35 13.43
C GLY A 739 10.70 5.74 13.34
N GLY A 740 10.74 4.52 12.79
CA GLY A 740 11.97 3.75 12.59
C GLY A 740 13.01 4.51 11.76
N PHE A 741 12.57 5.15 10.68
CA PHE A 741 13.44 5.94 9.82
C PHE A 741 13.81 7.30 10.45
N GLY A 742 12.83 8.07 10.96
CA GLY A 742 13.07 9.38 11.57
C GLY A 742 14.10 9.39 12.70
N ASN A 743 14.22 8.28 13.44
CA ASN A 743 15.21 8.15 14.52
C ASN A 743 16.67 7.92 14.04
N TYR A 744 16.88 7.53 12.77
CA TYR A 744 18.22 7.30 12.21
C TYR A 744 18.66 8.39 11.22
N ILE A 745 17.75 9.22 10.72
CA ILE A 745 18.11 10.38 9.91
C ILE A 745 18.88 11.40 10.74
N SER A 746 19.93 11.99 10.17
CA SER A 746 20.56 13.19 10.72
C SER A 746 19.60 14.39 10.63
N PRO A 747 19.19 15.02 11.76
CA PRO A 747 18.36 16.22 11.71
C PRO A 747 18.99 17.35 10.89
N LYS A 748 20.32 17.46 10.92
CA LYS A 748 21.06 18.42 10.11
C LYS A 748 20.89 18.13 8.62
N SER A 749 21.02 16.87 8.22
CA SER A 749 20.85 16.46 6.81
C SER A 749 19.41 16.65 6.35
N ALA A 750 18.41 16.35 7.18
CA ALA A 750 17.00 16.61 6.89
C ALA A 750 16.69 18.10 6.67
N VAL A 751 17.32 18.98 7.45
CA VAL A 751 17.24 20.44 7.25
C VAL A 751 17.97 20.87 5.97
N GLU A 752 19.18 20.36 5.74
CA GLU A 752 20.00 20.70 4.58
C GLU A 752 19.31 20.35 3.26
N ILE A 753 18.69 19.18 3.18
CA ILE A 753 17.92 18.78 1.99
C ILE A 753 16.57 19.50 1.90
N GLY A 754 16.19 20.36 2.87
CA GLY A 754 14.93 21.11 2.86
C GLY A 754 13.67 20.31 3.20
N LEU A 755 13.82 19.09 3.75
CA LEU A 755 12.71 18.27 4.25
C LEU A 755 12.07 18.92 5.48
N ILE A 756 12.92 19.37 6.41
CA ILE A 756 12.52 20.20 7.55
C ILE A 756 12.88 21.66 7.23
N PRO A 757 12.01 22.64 7.49
CA PRO A 757 12.34 24.05 7.33
C PRO A 757 13.61 24.46 8.08
N LYS A 758 14.44 25.29 7.43
CA LYS A 758 15.74 25.73 7.97
C LYS A 758 15.58 26.55 9.26
N GLU A 759 14.47 27.24 9.40
CA GLU A 759 14.08 27.99 10.60
C GLU A 759 13.84 27.10 11.84
N LEU A 760 13.71 25.78 11.63
CA LEU A 760 13.54 24.78 12.68
C LEU A 760 14.84 24.03 13.01
N GLU A 761 15.97 24.43 12.41
CA GLU A 761 17.27 23.91 12.79
C GLU A 761 17.51 24.06 14.30
N GLY A 762 18.01 23.00 14.93
CA GLY A 762 18.23 22.96 16.39
C GLY A 762 16.98 22.72 17.24
N LYS A 763 15.76 22.68 16.66
CA LYS A 763 14.51 22.38 17.37
C LYS A 763 14.04 20.93 17.23
N VAL A 764 14.78 20.12 16.48
CA VAL A 764 14.41 18.73 16.13
C VAL A 764 14.82 17.76 17.24
N LEU A 765 13.85 16.98 17.71
CA LEU A 765 13.96 15.96 18.74
C LEU A 765 13.55 14.61 18.15
N GLN A 766 14.46 13.66 18.12
CA GLN A 766 14.14 12.28 17.73
C GLN A 766 13.59 11.52 18.93
N ILE A 767 12.37 10.98 18.81
CA ILE A 767 11.64 10.41 19.96
C ILE A 767 11.53 8.88 19.99
N GLY A 768 12.15 8.19 19.03
CA GLY A 768 12.12 6.72 18.99
C GLY A 768 10.79 6.16 18.45
N ASN A 769 10.41 4.94 18.86
CA ASN A 769 9.11 4.36 18.53
C ASN A 769 7.99 4.92 19.44
N SER A 770 7.61 6.17 19.18
CA SER A 770 6.61 6.84 20.00
C SER A 770 5.19 6.27 19.85
N ALA A 771 4.86 5.59 18.75
CA ALA A 771 3.60 4.86 18.60
C ALA A 771 3.55 3.69 19.59
N GLY A 772 4.62 2.90 19.66
CA GLY A 772 4.79 1.84 20.66
C GLY A 772 4.67 2.37 22.09
N MET A 773 5.32 3.49 22.42
CA MET A 773 5.19 4.12 23.74
C MET A 773 3.74 4.55 24.04
N GLY A 774 3.03 5.17 23.08
CA GLY A 774 1.63 5.53 23.27
C GLY A 774 0.71 4.32 23.50
N ALA A 775 0.98 3.20 22.83
CA ALA A 775 0.28 1.94 23.06
C ALA A 775 0.54 1.39 24.47
N VAL A 776 1.80 1.43 24.96
CA VAL A 776 2.17 1.07 26.33
C VAL A 776 1.42 1.94 27.35
N MET A 777 1.36 3.26 27.12
CA MET A 777 0.66 4.18 28.01
C MET A 777 -0.82 3.81 28.16
N CYS A 778 -1.49 3.52 27.05
CA CYS A 778 -2.90 3.12 27.05
C CYS A 778 -3.12 1.72 27.65
N LEU A 779 -2.15 0.82 27.48
CA LEU A 779 -2.17 -0.52 28.10
C LEU A 779 -2.13 -0.41 29.62
N LEU A 780 -1.19 0.39 30.15
CA LEU A 780 -0.97 0.52 31.59
C LEU A 780 -2.00 1.43 32.29
N SER A 781 -2.69 2.30 31.55
CA SER A 781 -3.55 3.33 32.13
C SER A 781 -4.87 3.53 31.37
N GLU A 782 -5.99 3.27 32.03
CA GLU A 782 -7.33 3.61 31.54
C GLU A 782 -7.51 5.11 31.31
N LYS A 783 -6.90 5.94 32.16
CA LYS A 783 -6.88 7.40 31.98
C LYS A 783 -6.20 7.82 30.68
N GLU A 784 -5.05 7.22 30.33
CA GLU A 784 -4.35 7.53 29.07
C GLU A 784 -5.12 6.98 27.86
N LEU A 785 -5.76 5.81 27.97
CA LEU A 785 -6.66 5.30 26.92
C LEU A 785 -7.83 6.25 26.66
N LYS A 786 -8.50 6.76 27.70
CA LYS A 786 -9.57 7.77 27.57
C LYS A 786 -9.07 9.08 26.95
N ARG A 787 -7.84 9.48 27.27
CA ARG A 787 -7.22 10.64 26.65
C ARG A 787 -6.94 10.43 25.17
N ALA A 788 -6.45 9.25 24.78
CA ALA A 788 -6.28 8.88 23.37
C ALA A 788 -7.61 8.93 22.61
N VAL A 789 -8.71 8.48 23.22
CA VAL A 789 -10.06 8.64 22.66
C VAL A 789 -10.41 10.11 22.46
N GLY A 790 -10.20 10.96 23.47
CA GLY A 790 -10.48 12.39 23.37
C GLY A 790 -9.56 13.16 22.41
N LEU A 791 -8.37 12.61 22.06
CA LEU A 791 -7.47 13.24 21.08
C LEU A 791 -8.06 13.22 19.67
N LYS A 792 -8.82 12.18 19.31
CA LYS A 792 -9.51 12.11 18.02
C LYS A 792 -10.34 13.37 17.74
N ASP A 793 -11.12 13.81 18.72
CA ASP A 793 -12.01 14.97 18.57
C ASP A 793 -11.26 16.31 18.57
N LYS A 794 -10.03 16.34 19.09
CA LYS A 794 -9.17 17.53 19.13
C LYS A 794 -8.32 17.71 17.87
N ILE A 795 -8.12 16.64 17.10
CA ILE A 795 -7.26 16.63 15.93
C ILE A 795 -8.12 16.76 14.68
N ARG A 796 -8.03 17.90 13.99
CA ARG A 796 -8.69 18.11 12.71
C ARG A 796 -7.83 17.57 11.57
N TYR A 797 -8.37 16.65 10.77
CA TYR A 797 -7.69 16.15 9.58
C TYR A 797 -7.72 17.16 8.42
N ILE A 798 -6.62 17.24 7.68
CA ILE A 798 -6.49 18.02 6.44
C ILE A 798 -6.10 17.08 5.31
N GLU A 799 -6.96 16.98 4.30
CA GLU A 799 -6.71 16.24 3.07
C GLU A 799 -5.81 17.08 2.13
N LEU A 800 -4.56 16.66 1.94
CA LEU A 800 -3.62 17.42 1.10
C LEU A 800 -3.93 17.28 -0.38
N SER A 801 -4.42 16.11 -0.81
CA SER A 801 -4.61 15.81 -2.23
C SER A 801 -5.64 16.74 -2.91
N THR A 802 -6.62 17.20 -2.15
CA THR A 802 -7.68 18.13 -2.62
C THR A 802 -7.40 19.58 -2.23
N HIS A 803 -6.32 19.86 -1.50
CA HIS A 803 -6.02 21.22 -1.06
C HIS A 803 -5.52 22.08 -2.25
N PRO A 804 -6.13 23.25 -2.52
CA PRO A 804 -5.82 24.06 -3.71
C PRO A 804 -4.34 24.45 -3.87
N ASP A 805 -3.63 24.67 -2.76
CA ASP A 805 -2.22 25.04 -2.78
C ASP A 805 -1.25 23.86 -2.90
N PHE A 806 -1.72 22.60 -2.80
CA PHE A 806 -0.82 21.45 -2.66
C PHE A 806 0.11 21.31 -3.85
N GLN A 807 -0.41 21.38 -5.08
CA GLN A 807 0.41 21.25 -6.29
C GLN A 807 1.51 22.30 -6.36
N LYS A 808 1.17 23.56 -6.05
CA LYS A 808 2.16 24.65 -6.02
C LYS A 808 3.22 24.42 -4.94
N LYS A 809 2.79 24.11 -3.72
CA LYS A 809 3.70 23.86 -2.59
C LYS A 809 4.56 22.62 -2.77
N PHE A 810 4.04 21.60 -3.43
CA PHE A 810 4.77 20.40 -3.82
C PHE A 810 5.89 20.74 -4.81
N MET A 811 5.58 21.48 -5.88
CA MET A 811 6.57 21.92 -6.86
C MET A 811 7.67 22.79 -6.22
N ASP A 812 7.29 23.75 -5.38
CA ASP A 812 8.23 24.58 -4.62
C ASP A 812 9.09 23.71 -3.69
N GLY A 813 8.47 22.71 -3.05
CA GLY A 813 9.12 21.76 -2.15
C GLY A 813 10.09 20.79 -2.83
N MET A 814 10.05 20.60 -4.15
CA MET A 814 10.97 19.70 -4.86
C MET A 814 12.39 20.27 -4.98
N TYR A 815 12.56 21.59 -4.95
CA TYR A 815 13.90 22.21 -4.93
C TYR A 815 14.57 21.98 -3.58
N PHE A 816 15.87 21.72 -3.59
CA PHE A 816 16.66 21.55 -2.36
C PHE A 816 16.90 22.87 -1.66
#